data_AF-A0AAU5LTG7-F1
#
_entry.id   AF-A0AAU5LTG7-F1
#
_cell.length_a   1.000
_cell.length_b   1.000
_cell.length_c   1.000
_cell.angle_alpha   90.00
_cell.angle_beta   90.00
_cell.angle_gamma   90.00
#
_symmetry.space_group_name_H-M   'P 1'
#
loop_
_entity.id
_entity.type
_entity.pdbx_description
1 polymer ?
#
loop_
_entity_poly.entity_id
_entity_poly.type
_entity_poly.pdbx_seq_one_letter_code
_entity_poly.pdbx_strand_id
1 'polypeptide(L)'
;MTYLHELVVTLAAPWVVLSPRSGQLTGTGAEGVFVADHRILSVARLSVGGEAPVPVHLDEYDGGSVRYDAVVPGLGDPGHDLTVTVGRDRELSVKGMRESIEVVNRSTEEIEYDLIVALGTDLAGTAMVRSGAAAELALCPVETDGNTLTWRGDGVEVTVTLDPAPAVLIVLPDGVTEARWQCRTPVGESTTIGYHVGLTVEPGEGFAIAPPASRPTYNGQPDGVSVECDDSRVGRWVERSLDDVAGLMLSAGEDRYLGAGPPWYLTLFGRDSLISASMLVAVDPGLAAGTLRVLARWQGSRHDADAAEQPGKIPHELREAVADHGSGLVLPAAYYGTHDATPLWITTLHKAWRWGMPAAEVEALLPTVEKALAWIRDEADPDGDGFLEYIDTSGHGLANQGWKDSVDAVQWPDGTLAEAPIALSEVQAYAYAAALAGADLLTAFAEPAEERPGDEWRDWAASLKERFREAFWVEGYPAIALDAHKRPVAGAASNMGHLLGTGLLDPHEEAAVAHRLSQPDLDSGYGLRTLSNNATRFNPLGYHTGSVWPHDTAIAITGLYAAANTNASTETPTAAGYADVARSFVTGLTKAAESFGYRLPELYDGLGGERTPTPYPLACRPQAWAAASAIAVVVAALGIEPDVPAGVLRITPADPFPWRRLELHGLRIGDERLSLRVDDGQLTILAAPEGLTIQT
;
A
#
# COMPACT_ATOMS: atom_id res chain seq x y z
N MET A 1 14.51 4.20 21.04
CA MET A 1 13.16 4.27 20.47
C MET A 1 13.17 3.33 19.29
N THR A 2 12.43 2.22 19.39
CA THR A 2 12.34 1.24 18.30
C THR A 2 11.48 1.87 17.20
N TYR A 3 12.05 1.98 16.00
CA TYR A 3 11.34 2.51 14.83
C TYR A 3 10.68 1.37 14.04
N LEU A 4 9.71 1.69 13.17
CA LEU A 4 8.88 0.69 12.50
C LEU A 4 9.69 -0.32 11.69
N HIS A 5 10.80 0.11 11.08
CA HIS A 5 11.69 -0.76 10.30
C HIS A 5 12.40 -1.86 11.11
N GLU A 6 12.49 -1.74 12.44
CA GLU A 6 13.10 -2.75 13.32
C GLU A 6 12.08 -3.77 13.85
N LEU A 7 10.79 -3.51 13.62
CA LEU A 7 9.69 -4.30 14.17
C LEU A 7 9.22 -5.38 13.20
N VAL A 8 8.85 -6.52 13.77
CA VAL A 8 8.09 -7.57 13.12
C VAL A 8 6.63 -7.14 13.06
N VAL A 9 6.04 -7.22 11.87
CA VAL A 9 4.66 -6.84 11.61
C VAL A 9 3.84 -8.09 11.36
N THR A 10 2.94 -8.38 12.30
CA THR A 10 1.85 -9.35 12.14
C THR A 10 0.60 -8.58 11.78
N LEU A 11 -0.06 -8.95 10.69
CA LEU A 11 -1.14 -8.19 10.08
C LEU A 11 -2.27 -9.10 9.63
N ALA A 12 -3.45 -8.82 10.17
CA ALA A 12 -4.72 -9.27 9.64
C ALA A 12 -5.72 -8.13 9.80
N ALA A 13 -5.72 -7.19 8.84
CA ALA A 13 -6.48 -5.95 8.91
C ALA A 13 -7.96 -6.17 9.32
N PRO A 14 -8.48 -5.42 10.31
CA PRO A 14 -7.89 -4.20 10.87
C PRO A 14 -6.87 -4.42 12.00
N TRP A 15 -6.53 -5.67 12.34
CA TRP A 15 -5.59 -5.99 13.42
C TRP A 15 -4.15 -5.95 12.96
N VAL A 16 -3.31 -5.21 13.69
CA VAL A 16 -1.87 -5.11 13.47
C VAL A 16 -1.16 -5.33 14.80
N VAL A 17 -0.07 -6.09 14.80
CA VAL A 17 0.85 -6.15 15.93
C VAL A 17 2.24 -5.80 15.47
N LEU A 18 2.80 -4.79 16.12
CA LEU A 18 4.17 -4.34 15.94
C LEU A 18 4.98 -4.77 17.14
N SER A 19 5.98 -5.63 16.91
CA SER A 19 6.76 -6.21 18.01
C SER A 19 8.24 -6.34 17.66
N PRO A 20 9.14 -6.20 18.65
CA PRO A 20 10.54 -6.57 18.44
C PRO A 20 10.66 -8.07 18.14
N ARG A 21 11.83 -8.50 17.67
CA ARG A 21 12.13 -9.93 17.44
C ARG A 21 12.03 -10.81 18.70
N SER A 22 11.93 -10.21 19.89
CA SER A 22 11.66 -10.91 21.14
C SER A 22 10.17 -11.22 21.39
N GLY A 23 9.27 -10.64 20.59
CA GLY A 23 7.82 -10.70 20.77
C GLY A 23 7.30 -9.84 21.94
N GLN A 24 8.19 -9.33 22.80
CA GLN A 24 7.86 -8.54 23.99
C GLN A 24 7.30 -7.17 23.58
N LEU A 25 6.10 -6.81 24.06
CA LEU A 25 5.58 -5.45 23.89
C LEU A 25 5.87 -4.68 25.18
N THR A 26 6.74 -3.67 25.09
CA THR A 26 7.23 -2.92 26.27
C THR A 26 6.58 -1.54 26.42
N GLY A 27 5.72 -1.15 25.48
CA GLY A 27 5.14 0.19 25.38
C GLY A 27 6.09 1.24 24.82
N THR A 28 7.31 0.86 24.40
CA THR A 28 8.28 1.80 23.87
C THR A 28 8.16 1.98 22.36
N GLY A 29 8.30 3.23 21.88
CA GLY A 29 8.19 3.54 20.46
C GLY A 29 6.85 3.10 19.88
N ALA A 30 6.89 2.45 18.71
CA ALA A 30 5.72 1.96 17.99
C ALA A 30 5.28 0.52 18.37
N GLU A 31 5.86 -0.09 19.40
CA GLU A 31 5.45 -1.42 19.85
C GLU A 31 3.99 -1.40 20.33
N GLY A 32 3.21 -2.42 19.95
CA GLY A 32 1.83 -2.55 20.39
C GLY A 32 0.93 -3.37 19.46
N VAL A 33 -0.31 -3.59 19.92
CA VAL A 33 -1.44 -4.06 19.12
C VAL A 33 -2.25 -2.84 18.69
N PHE A 34 -2.55 -2.72 17.40
CA PHE A 34 -3.27 -1.59 16.82
C PHE A 34 -4.53 -2.04 16.10
N VAL A 35 -5.62 -1.32 16.33
CA VAL A 35 -6.92 -1.43 15.65
C VAL A 35 -7.62 -0.07 15.72
N ALA A 36 -8.37 0.31 14.69
CA ALA A 36 -9.18 1.53 14.67
C ALA A 36 -8.39 2.80 15.09
N ASP A 37 -7.19 2.99 14.53
CA ASP A 37 -6.29 4.10 14.82
C ASP A 37 -5.81 4.25 16.28
N HIS A 38 -5.98 3.22 17.11
CA HIS A 38 -5.53 3.19 18.50
C HIS A 38 -4.52 2.07 18.75
N ARG A 39 -3.54 2.33 19.62
CA ARG A 39 -2.72 1.29 20.26
C ARG A 39 -3.53 0.66 21.40
N ILE A 40 -4.29 -0.38 21.08
CA ILE A 40 -5.22 -1.03 22.01
C ILE A 40 -4.53 -1.87 23.08
N LEU A 41 -3.29 -2.28 22.86
CA LEU A 41 -2.43 -2.90 23.87
C LEU A 41 -0.98 -2.43 23.67
N SER A 42 -0.42 -1.77 24.67
CA SER A 42 0.96 -1.24 24.61
C SER A 42 1.96 -2.14 25.33
N VAL A 43 1.52 -2.87 26.35
CA VAL A 43 2.35 -3.77 27.16
C VAL A 43 1.82 -5.21 27.07
N ALA A 44 2.70 -6.13 26.71
CA ALA A 44 2.48 -7.57 26.69
C ALA A 44 3.84 -8.27 26.87
N ARG A 45 4.26 -8.37 28.15
CA ARG A 45 5.56 -8.91 28.53
C ARG A 45 5.43 -10.29 29.15
N LEU A 46 6.31 -11.21 28.76
CA LEU A 46 6.39 -12.56 29.27
C LEU A 46 7.63 -12.73 30.15
N SER A 47 7.44 -13.27 31.35
CA SER A 47 8.50 -13.78 32.21
C SER A 47 8.24 -15.24 32.60
N VAL A 48 9.30 -16.05 32.63
CA VAL A 48 9.28 -17.46 33.02
C VAL A 48 10.39 -17.67 34.06
N GLY A 49 10.03 -18.16 35.24
CA GLY A 49 11.00 -18.36 36.33
C GLY A 49 11.60 -17.05 36.88
N GLY A 50 10.91 -15.93 36.70
CA GLY A 50 11.35 -14.61 37.15
C GLY A 50 12.26 -13.83 36.18
N GLU A 51 12.56 -14.40 35.01
CA GLU A 51 13.37 -13.75 33.98
C GLU A 51 12.59 -13.60 32.67
N ALA A 52 12.99 -12.67 31.81
CA ALA A 52 12.46 -12.58 30.45
C ALA A 52 13.14 -13.67 29.58
N PRO A 53 12.38 -14.45 28.79
CA PRO A 53 12.98 -15.43 27.88
C PRO A 53 13.94 -14.77 26.88
N VAL A 54 15.07 -15.42 26.62
CA VAL A 54 16.09 -14.95 25.68
C VAL A 54 15.70 -15.38 24.27
N PRO A 55 15.46 -14.44 23.33
CA PRO A 55 15.02 -14.79 21.98
C PRO A 55 16.11 -15.52 21.20
N VAL A 56 15.71 -16.55 20.46
CA VAL A 56 16.59 -17.39 19.65
C VAL A 56 16.21 -17.33 18.18
N HIS A 57 14.93 -17.47 17.86
CA HIS A 57 14.45 -17.57 16.48
C HIS A 57 13.06 -16.96 16.32
N LEU A 58 12.72 -16.64 15.07
CA LEU A 58 11.44 -16.10 14.65
C LEU A 58 11.05 -16.73 13.32
N ASP A 59 9.86 -17.31 13.25
CA ASP A 59 9.23 -17.75 12.00
C ASP A 59 7.98 -16.92 11.72
N GLU A 60 7.93 -16.29 10.55
CA GLU A 60 6.73 -15.67 9.99
C GLU A 60 6.07 -16.69 9.07
N TYR A 61 4.90 -17.21 9.44
CA TYR A 61 4.22 -18.27 8.67
C TYR A 61 3.41 -17.70 7.51
N ASP A 62 2.58 -16.70 7.82
CA ASP A 62 1.79 -15.93 6.89
C ASP A 62 1.73 -14.47 7.38
N GLY A 63 0.99 -13.60 6.68
CA GLY A 63 0.83 -12.22 7.10
C GLY A 63 0.29 -12.06 8.53
N GLY A 64 -0.56 -12.97 9.01
CA GLY A 64 -1.30 -12.88 10.26
C GLY A 64 -0.78 -13.74 11.41
N SER A 65 0.24 -14.58 11.19
CA SER A 65 0.71 -15.56 12.18
C SER A 65 2.23 -15.59 12.28
N VAL A 66 2.74 -15.58 13.51
CA VAL A 66 4.18 -15.55 13.81
C VAL A 66 4.51 -16.38 15.04
N ARG A 67 5.65 -17.07 15.01
CA ARG A 67 6.20 -17.80 16.15
C ARG A 67 7.52 -17.19 16.60
N TYR A 68 7.62 -16.90 17.89
CA TYR A 68 8.87 -16.54 18.56
C TYR A 68 9.37 -17.73 19.38
N ASP A 69 10.60 -18.16 19.14
CA ASP A 69 11.26 -19.17 19.96
C ASP A 69 12.33 -18.53 20.83
N ALA A 70 12.32 -18.91 22.11
CA ALA A 70 13.21 -18.40 23.13
C ALA A 70 13.68 -19.51 24.08
N VAL A 71 14.66 -19.18 24.92
CA VAL A 71 15.23 -20.06 25.95
C VAL A 71 15.23 -19.37 27.30
N VAL A 72 15.24 -20.14 28.38
CA VAL A 72 15.23 -19.62 29.77
C VAL A 72 16.50 -20.10 30.49
N PRO A 73 17.60 -19.33 30.47
CA PRO A 73 18.88 -19.78 31.03
C PRO A 73 18.84 -20.14 32.52
N GLY A 74 18.01 -19.46 33.30
CA GLY A 74 17.87 -19.69 34.74
C GLY A 74 17.01 -20.90 35.14
N LEU A 75 16.47 -21.68 34.19
CA LEU A 75 15.52 -22.76 34.45
C LEU A 75 15.95 -24.07 33.77
N GLY A 76 15.86 -25.19 34.49
CA GLY A 76 16.30 -26.52 34.03
C GLY A 76 17.72 -26.86 34.49
N ASP A 77 18.40 -27.71 33.70
CA ASP A 77 19.76 -28.18 34.04
C ASP A 77 20.80 -27.05 33.92
N PRO A 78 21.78 -26.96 34.84
CA PRO A 78 22.88 -26.00 34.72
C PRO A 78 23.84 -26.45 33.61
N GLY A 79 24.21 -25.54 32.70
CA GLY A 79 25.18 -25.85 31.66
C GLY A 79 25.22 -24.86 30.51
N HIS A 80 26.00 -25.21 29.48
CA HIS A 80 26.03 -24.47 28.22
C HIS A 80 24.75 -24.71 27.39
N ASP A 81 24.23 -25.93 27.42
CA ASP A 81 23.06 -26.32 26.65
C ASP A 81 21.79 -26.04 27.46
N LEU A 82 21.02 -25.04 27.02
CA LEU A 82 19.80 -24.62 27.71
C LEU A 82 18.69 -25.65 27.45
N THR A 83 18.08 -26.11 28.55
CA THR A 83 17.17 -27.26 28.53
C THR A 83 15.69 -26.87 28.57
N VAL A 84 15.38 -25.59 28.74
CA VAL A 84 14.00 -25.07 28.72
C VAL A 84 13.83 -24.08 27.58
N THR A 85 12.86 -24.36 26.73
CA THR A 85 12.49 -23.50 25.59
C THR A 85 11.10 -22.94 25.78
N VAL A 86 10.88 -21.75 25.25
CA VAL A 86 9.58 -21.08 25.20
C VAL A 86 9.22 -20.83 23.75
N GLY A 87 8.09 -21.39 23.31
CA GLY A 87 7.44 -21.05 22.06
C GLY A 87 6.32 -20.05 22.31
N ARG A 88 6.22 -19.02 21.48
CA ARG A 88 5.15 -18.03 21.56
C ARG A 88 4.54 -17.84 20.18
N ASP A 89 3.35 -18.39 20.00
CA ASP A 89 2.60 -18.30 18.75
C ASP A 89 1.59 -17.17 18.86
N ARG A 90 1.68 -16.20 17.96
CA ARG A 90 0.75 -15.08 17.85
C ARG A 90 -0.01 -15.19 16.54
N GLU A 91 -1.33 -15.17 16.64
CA GLU A 91 -2.25 -15.34 15.52
C GLU A 91 -3.26 -14.19 15.51
N LEU A 92 -3.43 -13.56 14.36
CA LEU A 92 -4.44 -12.54 14.12
C LEU A 92 -5.55 -13.08 13.23
N SER A 93 -6.78 -12.78 13.60
CA SER A 93 -7.96 -13.10 12.82
C SER A 93 -8.83 -11.85 12.62
N VAL A 94 -9.88 -11.98 11.82
CA VAL A 94 -10.90 -10.92 11.69
C VAL A 94 -11.63 -10.61 13.00
N LYS A 95 -11.51 -11.46 14.03
CA LYS A 95 -12.23 -11.35 15.31
C LYS A 95 -11.38 -10.84 16.48
N GLY A 96 -10.05 -10.81 16.32
CA GLY A 96 -9.16 -10.59 17.46
C GLY A 96 -7.77 -11.18 17.27
N MET A 97 -6.97 -11.01 18.31
CA MET A 97 -5.65 -11.60 18.45
C MET A 97 -5.69 -12.76 19.44
N ARG A 98 -5.03 -13.86 19.11
CA ARG A 98 -4.71 -14.93 20.05
C ARG A 98 -3.21 -15.00 20.26
N GLU A 99 -2.81 -15.24 21.49
CA GLU A 99 -1.43 -15.61 21.79
C GLU A 99 -1.39 -16.89 22.62
N SER A 100 -0.51 -17.81 22.23
CA SER A 100 -0.25 -19.08 22.91
C SER A 100 1.21 -19.13 23.32
N ILE A 101 1.49 -19.48 24.57
CA ILE A 101 2.82 -19.55 25.15
C ILE A 101 3.02 -20.98 25.64
N GLU A 102 3.95 -21.68 25.02
CA GLU A 102 4.34 -23.05 25.34
C GLU A 102 5.72 -23.07 26.01
N VAL A 103 5.82 -23.63 27.20
CA VAL A 103 7.11 -23.91 27.86
C VAL A 103 7.38 -25.40 27.78
N VAL A 104 8.52 -25.79 27.20
CA VAL A 104 8.91 -27.20 27.01
C VAL A 104 10.12 -27.52 27.90
N ASN A 105 9.99 -28.58 28.71
CA ASN A 105 11.07 -29.04 29.59
C ASN A 105 11.86 -30.19 28.94
N ARG A 106 13.14 -29.95 28.63
CA ARG A 106 14.10 -30.96 28.15
C ARG A 106 15.23 -31.23 29.15
N SER A 107 15.06 -30.81 30.40
CA SER A 107 16.02 -31.03 31.48
C SER A 107 15.92 -32.45 32.05
N THR A 108 16.81 -32.79 32.98
CA THR A 108 16.83 -34.11 33.63
C THR A 108 15.77 -34.28 34.73
N GLU A 109 15.15 -33.19 35.21
CA GLU A 109 14.19 -33.20 36.31
C GLU A 109 12.90 -32.40 35.97
N GLU A 110 11.85 -32.59 36.77
CA GLU A 110 10.65 -31.74 36.70
C GLU A 110 11.02 -30.31 37.09
N ILE A 111 10.50 -29.33 36.35
CA ILE A 111 10.69 -27.91 36.66
C ILE A 111 9.41 -27.31 37.28
N GLU A 112 9.60 -26.53 38.33
CA GLU A 112 8.56 -25.68 38.92
C GLU A 112 8.93 -24.22 38.70
N TYR A 113 7.98 -23.40 38.23
CA TYR A 113 8.25 -22.00 37.91
C TYR A 113 6.96 -21.16 37.93
N ASP A 114 7.14 -19.86 38.17
CA ASP A 114 6.10 -18.88 37.90
C ASP A 114 6.18 -18.44 36.43
N LEU A 115 5.06 -18.53 35.72
CA LEU A 115 4.87 -17.90 34.42
C LEU A 115 4.05 -16.63 34.63
N ILE A 116 4.56 -15.50 34.15
CA ILE A 116 3.93 -14.18 34.32
C ILE A 116 3.72 -13.54 32.96
N VAL A 117 2.48 -13.15 32.67
CA VAL A 117 2.13 -12.28 31.54
C VAL A 117 1.70 -10.93 32.10
N ALA A 118 2.46 -9.89 31.78
CA ALA A 118 2.18 -8.51 32.17
C ALA A 118 1.52 -7.76 31.01
N LEU A 119 0.31 -7.25 31.24
CA LEU A 119 -0.55 -6.62 30.23
C LEU A 119 -0.87 -5.18 30.62
N GLY A 120 -1.01 -4.31 29.62
CA GLY A 120 -1.39 -2.91 29.84
C GLY A 120 -1.64 -2.18 28.52
N THR A 121 -2.41 -1.10 28.60
CA THR A 121 -2.74 -0.26 27.45
C THR A 121 -2.67 1.20 27.82
N ASP A 122 -2.28 2.05 26.86
CA ASP A 122 -2.37 3.50 26.94
C ASP A 122 -3.49 4.07 26.06
N LEU A 123 -4.14 3.22 25.24
CA LEU A 123 -5.14 3.61 24.23
C LEU A 123 -4.67 4.81 23.37
N ALA A 124 -3.37 4.92 23.12
CA ALA A 124 -2.84 6.08 22.40
C ALA A 124 -3.28 6.07 20.93
N GLY A 125 -3.70 7.24 20.43
CA GLY A 125 -3.93 7.42 18.99
C GLY A 125 -2.63 7.28 18.18
N THR A 126 -2.74 6.80 16.94
CA THR A 126 -1.58 6.53 16.06
C THR A 126 -0.68 7.75 15.86
N ALA A 127 -1.22 8.98 15.77
CA ALA A 127 -0.43 10.21 15.68
C ALA A 127 0.44 10.48 16.93
N MET A 128 -0.07 10.19 18.12
CA MET A 128 0.70 10.30 19.36
C MET A 128 1.82 9.26 19.42
N VAL A 129 1.55 8.04 18.97
CA VAL A 129 2.58 6.99 18.86
C VAL A 129 3.65 7.38 17.84
N ARG A 130 3.24 7.85 16.65
CA ARG A 130 4.13 8.26 15.55
C ARG A 130 5.05 9.41 15.94
N SER A 131 4.56 10.38 16.70
CA SER A 131 5.32 11.54 17.19
C SER A 131 6.15 11.25 18.44
N GLY A 132 5.91 10.12 19.11
CA GLY A 132 6.53 9.76 20.39
C GLY A 132 5.85 10.35 21.63
N ALA A 133 4.81 11.17 21.46
CA ALA A 133 4.03 11.76 22.56
C ALA A 133 3.32 10.71 23.43
N ALA A 134 3.05 9.52 22.88
CA ALA A 134 2.45 8.42 23.65
C ALA A 134 3.32 7.97 24.86
N ALA A 135 4.62 8.26 24.86
CA ALA A 135 5.51 7.92 25.98
C ALA A 135 5.19 8.71 27.27
N GLU A 136 4.41 9.78 27.19
CA GLU A 136 3.99 10.60 28.34
C GLU A 136 2.65 10.15 28.94
N LEU A 137 1.95 9.21 28.28
CA LEU A 137 0.66 8.71 28.75
C LEU A 137 0.83 7.71 29.90
N ALA A 138 -0.06 7.80 30.88
CA ALA A 138 -0.23 6.76 31.88
C ALA A 138 -1.04 5.60 31.30
N LEU A 139 -0.79 4.38 31.76
CA LEU A 139 -1.61 3.23 31.38
C LEU A 139 -3.04 3.38 31.94
N CYS A 140 -4.01 2.91 31.17
CA CYS A 140 -5.42 2.94 31.52
C CYS A 140 -5.70 2.04 32.73
N PRO A 141 -6.62 2.43 33.63
CA PRO A 141 -7.07 1.57 34.71
C PRO A 141 -7.77 0.33 34.14
N VAL A 142 -7.55 -0.82 34.79
CA VAL A 142 -8.15 -2.10 34.40
C VAL A 142 -9.33 -2.45 35.29
N GLU A 143 -10.37 -3.03 34.71
CA GLU A 143 -11.40 -3.79 35.42
C GLU A 143 -11.11 -5.28 35.29
N THR A 144 -11.22 -6.03 36.39
CA THR A 144 -10.94 -7.47 36.40
C THR A 144 -12.18 -8.27 36.79
N ASP A 145 -12.50 -9.30 36.03
CA ASP A 145 -13.54 -10.28 36.34
C ASP A 145 -13.05 -11.70 36.02
N GLY A 146 -12.74 -12.46 37.06
CA GLY A 146 -12.20 -13.81 36.93
C GLY A 146 -10.89 -13.85 36.14
N ASN A 147 -10.95 -14.35 34.91
CA ASN A 147 -9.84 -14.44 33.97
C ASN A 147 -9.88 -13.38 32.85
N THR A 148 -10.74 -12.37 32.99
CA THR A 148 -10.93 -11.33 31.98
C THR A 148 -10.46 -9.98 32.51
N LEU A 149 -9.72 -9.25 31.66
CA LEU A 149 -9.26 -7.88 31.88
C LEU A 149 -9.98 -6.97 30.88
N THR A 150 -10.48 -5.83 31.35
CA THR A 150 -11.15 -4.85 30.49
C THR A 150 -10.60 -3.45 30.72
N TRP A 151 -10.28 -2.76 29.63
CA TRP A 151 -9.91 -1.34 29.62
C TRP A 151 -10.90 -0.56 28.77
N ARG A 152 -11.22 0.67 29.17
CA ARG A 152 -12.14 1.56 28.45
C ARG A 152 -11.56 2.97 28.35
N GLY A 153 -11.74 3.59 27.19
CA GLY A 153 -11.40 4.99 26.94
C GLY A 153 -11.85 5.41 25.54
N ASP A 154 -12.34 6.64 25.39
CA ASP A 154 -12.66 7.26 24.10
C ASP A 154 -13.52 6.39 23.15
N GLY A 155 -14.57 5.75 23.68
CA GLY A 155 -15.48 4.89 22.90
C GLY A 155 -14.88 3.53 22.52
N VAL A 156 -13.69 3.20 23.03
CA VAL A 156 -13.00 1.93 22.81
C VAL A 156 -13.05 1.08 24.09
N GLU A 157 -13.44 -0.19 23.94
CA GLU A 157 -13.37 -1.21 24.98
C GLU A 157 -12.47 -2.36 24.52
N VAL A 158 -11.36 -2.56 25.23
CA VAL A 158 -10.41 -3.65 24.99
C VAL A 158 -10.64 -4.72 26.04
N THR A 159 -10.84 -5.97 25.60
CA THR A 159 -11.01 -7.12 26.50
C THR A 159 -9.89 -8.14 26.26
N VAL A 160 -9.25 -8.61 27.33
CA VAL A 160 -8.31 -9.72 27.28
C VAL A 160 -8.82 -10.85 28.15
N THR A 161 -9.07 -12.02 27.56
CA THR A 161 -9.45 -13.25 28.28
C THR A 161 -8.27 -14.21 28.35
N LEU A 162 -7.94 -14.67 29.55
CA LEU A 162 -6.80 -15.54 29.86
C LEU A 162 -7.26 -17.00 29.99
N ASP A 163 -6.55 -17.94 29.36
CA ASP A 163 -6.88 -19.37 29.40
C ASP A 163 -5.60 -20.25 29.49
N PRO A 164 -5.42 -21.07 30.54
CA PRO A 164 -6.30 -21.22 31.70
C PRO A 164 -6.33 -19.95 32.57
N ALA A 165 -7.33 -19.85 33.46
CA ALA A 165 -7.40 -18.76 34.42
C ALA A 165 -6.11 -18.67 35.28
N PRO A 166 -5.55 -17.47 35.50
CA PRO A 166 -4.34 -17.31 36.31
C PRO A 166 -4.64 -17.63 37.78
N ALA A 167 -3.60 -18.07 38.50
CA ALA A 167 -3.69 -18.28 39.94
C ALA A 167 -3.85 -16.95 40.69
N VAL A 168 -3.21 -15.89 40.19
CA VAL A 168 -3.27 -14.53 40.77
C VAL A 168 -3.27 -13.49 39.64
N LEU A 169 -4.10 -12.46 39.81
CA LEU A 169 -4.04 -11.20 39.06
C LEU A 169 -3.56 -10.09 40.00
N ILE A 170 -2.53 -9.35 39.60
CA ILE A 170 -1.98 -8.23 40.38
C ILE A 170 -1.97 -6.97 39.52
N VAL A 171 -2.70 -5.95 39.93
CA VAL A 171 -2.63 -4.62 39.32
C VAL A 171 -1.54 -3.82 40.02
N LEU A 172 -0.49 -3.46 39.28
CA LEU A 172 0.65 -2.70 39.76
C LEU A 172 0.33 -1.19 39.80
N PRO A 173 1.08 -0.39 40.60
CA PRO A 173 0.84 1.05 40.72
C PRO A 173 1.01 1.85 39.42
N ASP A 174 1.73 1.31 38.45
CA ASP A 174 1.95 1.91 37.12
C ASP A 174 0.84 1.55 36.10
N GLY A 175 -0.19 0.81 36.53
CA GLY A 175 -1.32 0.39 35.70
C GLY A 175 -1.11 -0.93 34.97
N VAL A 176 0.09 -1.53 35.03
CA VAL A 176 0.34 -2.87 34.47
C VAL A 176 -0.39 -3.92 35.29
N THR A 177 -0.99 -4.90 34.61
CA THR A 177 -1.63 -6.06 35.25
C THR A 177 -0.83 -7.32 34.99
N GLU A 178 -0.36 -7.96 36.05
CA GLU A 178 0.35 -9.24 35.99
C GLU A 178 -0.60 -10.40 36.25
N ALA A 179 -0.75 -11.27 35.25
CA ALA A 179 -1.36 -12.58 35.38
C ALA A 179 -0.28 -13.62 35.67
N ARG A 180 -0.44 -14.38 36.76
CA ARG A 180 0.56 -15.34 37.25
C ARG A 180 0.00 -16.75 37.30
N TRP A 181 0.74 -17.70 36.74
CA TRP A 181 0.49 -19.14 36.83
C TRP A 181 1.64 -19.82 37.56
N GLN A 182 1.31 -20.71 38.48
CA GLN A 182 2.27 -21.61 39.11
C GLN A 182 2.29 -22.90 38.33
N CYS A 183 3.36 -23.10 37.56
CA CYS A 183 3.47 -24.19 36.60
C CYS A 183 4.39 -25.31 37.13
N ARG A 184 4.05 -26.54 36.74
CA ARG A 184 4.89 -27.72 36.88
C ARG A 184 4.95 -28.40 35.53
N THR A 185 6.15 -28.58 34.99
CA THR A 185 6.33 -29.21 33.67
C THR A 185 7.24 -30.43 33.82
N PRO A 186 6.70 -31.66 33.71
CA PRO A 186 7.48 -32.88 33.75
C PRO A 186 8.54 -32.97 32.65
N VAL A 187 9.52 -33.86 32.83
CA VAL A 187 10.58 -34.10 31.85
C VAL A 187 9.99 -34.56 30.51
N GLY A 188 10.36 -33.87 29.43
CA GLY A 188 9.91 -34.18 28.06
C GLY A 188 8.49 -33.71 27.73
N GLU A 189 7.81 -33.03 28.66
CA GLU A 189 6.47 -32.49 28.46
C GLU A 189 6.48 -30.97 28.25
N SER A 190 5.31 -30.41 27.93
CA SER A 190 5.10 -28.97 27.79
C SER A 190 3.90 -28.47 28.59
N THR A 191 3.93 -27.18 28.92
CA THR A 191 2.82 -26.47 29.55
C THR A 191 2.45 -25.28 28.66
N THR A 192 1.16 -25.18 28.32
CA THR A 192 0.64 -24.12 27.45
C THR A 192 -0.35 -23.24 28.19
N ILE A 193 -0.16 -21.93 28.07
CA ILE A 193 -1.13 -20.91 28.48
C ILE A 193 -1.37 -19.97 27.30
N GLY A 194 -2.52 -19.30 27.26
CA GLY A 194 -2.81 -18.36 26.19
C GLY A 194 -3.74 -17.24 26.65
N TYR A 195 -3.88 -16.26 25.77
CA TYR A 195 -4.84 -15.18 25.96
C TYR A 195 -5.41 -14.71 24.62
N HIS A 196 -6.64 -14.20 24.66
CA HIS A 196 -7.34 -13.65 23.51
C HIS A 196 -7.64 -12.17 23.74
N VAL A 197 -7.27 -11.33 22.78
CA VAL A 197 -7.57 -9.89 22.77
C VAL A 197 -8.77 -9.66 21.84
N GLY A 198 -9.83 -9.08 22.40
CA GLY A 198 -11.01 -8.62 21.68
C GLY A 198 -11.18 -7.10 21.81
N LEU A 199 -11.95 -6.53 20.89
CA LEU A 199 -12.21 -5.09 20.82
C LEU A 199 -13.68 -4.84 20.51
N THR A 200 -14.25 -3.86 21.21
CA THR A 200 -15.51 -3.22 20.83
C THR A 200 -15.22 -1.73 20.66
N VAL A 201 -15.67 -1.15 19.54
CA VAL A 201 -15.56 0.29 19.26
C VAL A 201 -16.97 0.84 19.11
N GLU A 202 -17.26 1.97 19.75
CA GLU A 202 -18.48 2.72 19.52
C GLU A 202 -18.52 3.19 18.05
N PRO A 203 -19.59 2.91 17.30
CA PRO A 203 -19.65 3.28 15.89
C PRO A 203 -19.50 4.80 15.72
N GLY A 204 -18.51 5.21 14.91
CA GLY A 204 -18.38 6.59 14.48
C GLY A 204 -19.48 7.01 13.51
N GLU A 205 -19.63 8.32 13.29
CA GLU A 205 -20.56 8.88 12.29
C GLU A 205 -20.00 8.84 10.86
N GLY A 206 -18.71 8.51 10.71
CA GLY A 206 -18.00 8.47 9.44
C GLY A 206 -18.10 7.13 8.69
N PHE A 207 -17.02 6.77 8.01
CA PHE A 207 -16.91 5.57 7.20
C PHE A 207 -16.59 4.35 8.06
N ALA A 208 -17.48 3.35 8.06
CA ALA A 208 -17.30 2.11 8.82
C ALA A 208 -16.20 1.21 8.21
N ILE A 209 -15.17 0.90 9.00
CA ILE A 209 -14.06 0.04 8.59
C ILE A 209 -14.30 -1.37 9.14
N ALA A 210 -14.48 -2.35 8.26
CA ALA A 210 -14.71 -3.74 8.66
C ALA A 210 -13.62 -4.68 8.12
N PRO A 211 -13.35 -5.80 8.79
CA PRO A 211 -12.63 -6.90 8.16
C PRO A 211 -13.50 -7.58 7.08
N PRO A 212 -12.90 -8.18 6.05
CA PRO A 212 -13.65 -8.97 5.09
C PRO A 212 -14.26 -10.21 5.75
N ALA A 213 -15.37 -10.72 5.19
CA ALA A 213 -16.03 -11.94 5.68
C ALA A 213 -15.08 -13.16 5.72
N SER A 214 -14.20 -13.25 4.72
CA SER A 214 -13.08 -14.18 4.66
C SER A 214 -11.90 -13.51 3.97
N ARG A 215 -10.68 -13.77 4.43
CA ARG A 215 -9.49 -13.30 3.71
C ARG A 215 -9.28 -14.13 2.44
N PRO A 216 -8.98 -13.48 1.30
CA PRO A 216 -8.56 -14.21 0.12
C PRO A 216 -7.17 -14.83 0.32
N THR A 217 -6.92 -15.90 -0.41
CA THR A 217 -5.58 -16.50 -0.54
C THR A 217 -5.22 -16.46 -2.02
N TYR A 218 -4.15 -15.75 -2.36
CA TYR A 218 -3.79 -15.49 -3.76
C TYR A 218 -2.72 -16.44 -4.29
N ASN A 219 -1.88 -17.02 -3.44
CA ASN A 219 -0.79 -17.94 -3.78
C ASN A 219 -0.98 -19.29 -3.05
N GLY A 220 -0.08 -20.26 -3.27
CA GLY A 220 -0.05 -21.52 -2.52
C GLY A 220 -1.22 -22.50 -2.75
N GLN A 221 -2.24 -22.11 -3.52
CA GLN A 221 -3.36 -22.95 -3.94
C GLN A 221 -3.17 -23.43 -5.40
N PRO A 222 -3.77 -24.56 -5.81
CA PRO A 222 -3.63 -25.08 -7.18
C PRO A 222 -3.97 -24.09 -8.29
N ASP A 223 -4.96 -23.22 -8.05
CA ASP A 223 -5.38 -22.16 -8.98
C ASP A 223 -4.91 -20.75 -8.54
N GLY A 224 -3.94 -20.69 -7.63
CA GLY A 224 -3.34 -19.43 -7.17
C GLY A 224 -2.40 -18.83 -8.21
N VAL A 225 -2.04 -17.57 -8.01
CA VAL A 225 -1.00 -16.90 -8.76
C VAL A 225 0.35 -17.39 -8.27
N SER A 226 1.19 -17.84 -9.20
CA SER A 226 2.58 -18.22 -8.93
C SER A 226 3.50 -17.75 -10.06
N VAL A 227 4.73 -17.38 -9.68
CA VAL A 227 5.77 -16.92 -10.61
C VAL A 227 7.03 -17.73 -10.38
N GLU A 228 7.45 -18.46 -11.41
CA GLU A 228 8.76 -19.11 -11.48
C GLU A 228 9.66 -18.33 -12.44
N CYS A 229 10.82 -17.89 -11.96
CA CYS A 229 11.76 -17.10 -12.74
C CYS A 229 13.18 -17.65 -12.56
N ASP A 230 14.02 -17.51 -13.58
CA ASP A 230 15.45 -17.84 -13.45
C ASP A 230 16.17 -16.97 -12.42
N ASP A 231 15.70 -15.73 -12.20
CA ASP A 231 15.99 -14.98 -10.98
C ASP A 231 14.97 -15.32 -9.87
N SER A 232 15.35 -16.24 -8.99
CA SER A 232 14.50 -16.71 -7.88
C SER A 232 13.99 -15.60 -6.93
N ARG A 233 14.58 -14.39 -6.97
CA ARG A 233 14.13 -13.26 -6.15
C ARG A 233 12.78 -12.72 -6.61
N VAL A 234 12.46 -12.82 -7.90
CA VAL A 234 11.19 -12.34 -8.47
C VAL A 234 10.02 -13.14 -7.93
N GLY A 235 10.12 -14.48 -7.94
CA GLY A 235 9.08 -15.35 -7.38
C GLY A 235 8.83 -15.08 -5.88
N ARG A 236 9.90 -14.95 -5.08
CA ARG A 236 9.79 -14.61 -3.65
C ARG A 236 9.18 -13.22 -3.40
N TRP A 237 9.50 -12.25 -4.25
CA TRP A 237 8.92 -10.91 -4.17
C TRP A 237 7.42 -10.92 -4.45
N VAL A 238 6.98 -11.62 -5.50
CA VAL A 238 5.56 -11.78 -5.83
C VAL A 238 4.83 -12.54 -4.72
N GLU A 239 5.37 -13.66 -4.25
CA GLU A 239 4.76 -14.49 -3.20
C GLU A 239 4.52 -13.66 -1.93
N ARG A 240 5.56 -13.00 -1.42
CA ARG A 240 5.44 -12.15 -0.23
C ARG A 240 4.47 -10.97 -0.42
N SER A 241 4.49 -10.37 -1.61
CA SER A 241 3.58 -9.26 -1.93
C SER A 241 2.11 -9.69 -1.93
N LEU A 242 1.81 -10.89 -2.41
CA LEU A 242 0.45 -11.44 -2.40
C LEU A 242 -0.05 -11.75 -0.98
N ASP A 243 0.82 -12.24 -0.09
CA ASP A 243 0.49 -12.42 1.33
C ASP A 243 0.18 -11.08 2.01
N ASP A 244 0.98 -10.06 1.70
CA ASP A 244 0.81 -8.71 2.24
C ASP A 244 -0.49 -8.05 1.74
N VAL A 245 -0.85 -8.21 0.47
CA VAL A 245 -2.15 -7.78 -0.09
C VAL A 245 -3.31 -8.47 0.63
N ALA A 246 -3.23 -9.77 0.89
CA ALA A 246 -4.27 -10.49 1.65
C ALA A 246 -4.38 -10.00 3.11
N GLY A 247 -3.25 -9.68 3.74
CA GLY A 247 -3.19 -9.12 5.09
C GLY A 247 -3.81 -7.73 5.20
N LEU A 248 -3.64 -6.88 4.18
CA LEU A 248 -4.15 -5.49 4.10
C LEU A 248 -5.64 -5.38 3.75
N MET A 249 -6.30 -6.50 3.46
CA MET A 249 -7.70 -6.51 3.00
C MET A 249 -8.68 -6.04 4.09
N LEU A 250 -9.51 -5.07 3.72
CA LEU A 250 -10.63 -4.53 4.50
C LEU A 250 -11.92 -4.62 3.66
N SER A 251 -13.06 -4.31 4.27
CA SER A 251 -14.35 -4.23 3.58
C SER A 251 -15.24 -3.10 4.08
N ALA A 252 -16.15 -2.68 3.21
CA ALA A 252 -17.27 -1.79 3.51
C ALA A 252 -18.55 -2.44 2.99
N GLY A 253 -19.24 -3.16 3.89
CA GLY A 253 -20.28 -4.11 3.51
C GLY A 253 -19.68 -5.34 2.83
N GLU A 254 -20.22 -5.72 1.67
CA GLU A 254 -19.73 -6.84 0.86
C GLU A 254 -18.54 -6.47 -0.04
N ASP A 255 -18.29 -5.16 -0.22
CA ASP A 255 -17.21 -4.68 -1.08
C ASP A 255 -15.87 -4.69 -0.35
N ARG A 256 -14.87 -5.29 -1.00
CA ARG A 256 -13.49 -5.37 -0.52
C ARG A 256 -12.65 -4.23 -1.08
N TYR A 257 -11.72 -3.72 -0.27
CA TYR A 257 -10.70 -2.75 -0.65
C TYR A 257 -9.41 -2.98 0.16
N LEU A 258 -8.31 -2.36 -0.25
CA LEU A 258 -7.05 -2.41 0.49
C LEU A 258 -6.90 -1.20 1.40
N GLY A 259 -6.58 -1.43 2.68
CA GLY A 259 -6.06 -0.38 3.55
C GLY A 259 -4.65 0.03 3.10
N ALA A 260 -4.35 1.33 3.11
CA ALA A 260 -3.11 1.84 2.50
C ALA A 260 -1.83 1.29 3.15
N GLY A 261 -1.69 1.41 4.48
CA GLY A 261 -0.50 0.91 5.15
C GLY A 261 -0.58 0.99 6.68
N PRO A 262 -0.32 -0.10 7.41
CA PRO A 262 -0.33 -0.08 8.86
C PRO A 262 0.97 0.48 9.46
N PRO A 263 0.89 1.02 10.69
CA PRO A 263 -0.35 1.29 11.44
C PRO A 263 -0.95 2.67 11.14
N TRP A 264 -0.27 3.53 10.37
CA TRP A 264 -0.62 4.95 10.25
C TRP A 264 -1.82 5.23 9.34
N TYR A 265 -1.96 4.42 8.30
CA TYR A 265 -2.85 4.66 7.17
C TYR A 265 -3.73 3.43 6.85
N LEU A 266 -4.07 2.61 7.85
CA LEU A 266 -4.85 1.39 7.66
C LEU A 266 -6.36 1.68 7.50
N THR A 267 -6.71 2.43 6.46
CA THR A 267 -8.08 2.73 6.04
C THR A 267 -8.14 2.92 4.51
N LEU A 268 -9.32 3.24 3.98
CA LEU A 268 -9.55 3.55 2.57
C LEU A 268 -8.98 4.94 2.22
N PHE A 269 -7.79 4.95 1.63
CA PHE A 269 -7.24 6.10 0.92
C PHE A 269 -7.57 5.96 -0.56
N GLY A 270 -8.37 6.88 -1.12
CA GLY A 270 -8.92 6.74 -2.46
C GLY A 270 -7.85 6.52 -3.52
N ARG A 271 -6.83 7.37 -3.56
CA ARG A 271 -5.70 7.23 -4.48
C ARG A 271 -4.94 5.92 -4.28
N ASP A 272 -4.51 5.64 -3.06
CA ASP A 272 -3.68 4.48 -2.74
C ASP A 272 -4.40 3.18 -3.12
N SER A 273 -5.68 3.07 -2.77
CA SER A 273 -6.51 1.92 -3.10
C SER A 273 -6.77 1.81 -4.61
N LEU A 274 -6.98 2.93 -5.32
CA LEU A 274 -7.16 2.93 -6.79
C LEU A 274 -5.89 2.48 -7.53
N ILE A 275 -4.73 3.03 -7.19
CA ILE A 275 -3.45 2.63 -7.77
C ILE A 275 -3.19 1.14 -7.50
N SER A 276 -3.35 0.71 -6.24
CA SER A 276 -3.12 -0.68 -5.85
C SER A 276 -4.07 -1.64 -6.55
N ALA A 277 -5.36 -1.32 -6.59
CA ALA A 277 -6.37 -2.16 -7.25
C ALA A 277 -6.17 -2.21 -8.77
N SER A 278 -5.77 -1.11 -9.41
CA SER A 278 -5.40 -1.08 -10.83
C SER A 278 -4.20 -1.98 -11.12
N MET A 279 -3.18 -1.98 -10.26
CA MET A 279 -2.02 -2.89 -10.37
C MET A 279 -2.38 -4.36 -10.15
N LEU A 280 -3.39 -4.63 -9.30
CA LEU A 280 -3.82 -5.98 -8.91
C LEU A 280 -5.01 -6.53 -9.71
N VAL A 281 -5.51 -5.81 -10.71
CA VAL A 281 -6.68 -6.25 -11.51
C VAL A 281 -6.45 -7.63 -12.14
N ALA A 282 -5.21 -7.98 -12.47
CA ALA A 282 -4.82 -9.27 -13.00
C ALA A 282 -4.84 -10.43 -11.98
N VAL A 283 -4.97 -10.12 -10.70
CA VAL A 283 -4.96 -11.07 -9.59
C VAL A 283 -6.35 -11.18 -8.97
N ASP A 284 -7.01 -10.04 -8.72
CA ASP A 284 -8.34 -9.95 -8.13
C ASP A 284 -9.17 -8.85 -8.80
N PRO A 285 -9.86 -9.12 -9.92
CA PRO A 285 -10.77 -8.16 -10.55
C PRO A 285 -11.87 -7.69 -9.58
N GLY A 286 -12.28 -8.54 -8.64
CA GLY A 286 -13.28 -8.23 -7.63
C GLY A 286 -12.82 -7.18 -6.61
N LEU A 287 -11.51 -7.10 -6.33
CA LEU A 287 -10.93 -6.05 -5.51
C LEU A 287 -11.05 -4.67 -6.18
N ALA A 288 -10.78 -4.59 -7.50
CA ALA A 288 -10.96 -3.36 -8.26
C ALA A 288 -12.44 -2.94 -8.30
N ALA A 289 -13.34 -3.88 -8.60
CA ALA A 289 -14.78 -3.62 -8.63
C ALA A 289 -15.32 -3.15 -7.27
N GLY A 290 -14.91 -3.79 -6.17
CA GLY A 290 -15.27 -3.40 -4.81
C GLY A 290 -14.77 -2.00 -4.45
N THR A 291 -13.48 -1.72 -4.70
CA THR A 291 -12.88 -0.41 -4.46
C THR A 291 -13.62 0.71 -5.22
N LEU A 292 -13.92 0.49 -6.49
CA LEU A 292 -14.66 1.44 -7.34
C LEU A 292 -16.06 1.73 -6.79
N ARG A 293 -16.81 0.69 -6.39
CA ARG A 293 -18.16 0.84 -5.81
C ARG A 293 -18.16 1.57 -4.47
N VAL A 294 -17.20 1.28 -3.59
CA VAL A 294 -17.09 1.97 -2.29
C VAL A 294 -16.84 3.45 -2.51
N LEU A 295 -15.86 3.80 -3.34
CA LEU A 295 -15.52 5.19 -3.62
C LEU A 295 -16.65 5.93 -4.34
N ALA A 296 -17.39 5.26 -5.23
CA ALA A 296 -18.56 5.84 -5.90
C ALA A 296 -19.67 6.22 -4.92
N ARG A 297 -19.91 5.42 -3.86
CA ARG A 297 -20.91 5.73 -2.82
C ARG A 297 -20.56 6.98 -2.02
N TRP A 298 -19.27 7.34 -1.98
CA TRP A 298 -18.74 8.51 -1.27
C TRP A 298 -18.29 9.62 -2.22
N GLN A 299 -18.71 9.59 -3.49
CA GLN A 299 -18.43 10.69 -4.42
C GLN A 299 -19.04 11.99 -3.88
N GLY A 300 -18.24 13.06 -3.90
CA GLY A 300 -18.61 14.36 -3.41
C GLY A 300 -19.88 14.88 -4.10
N SER A 301 -20.73 15.55 -3.33
CA SER A 301 -22.05 16.02 -3.78
C SER A 301 -22.36 17.47 -3.39
N ARG A 302 -21.48 18.07 -2.58
CA ARG A 302 -21.59 19.45 -2.08
C ARG A 302 -20.23 20.13 -2.14
N HIS A 303 -20.26 21.45 -2.01
CA HIS A 303 -19.06 22.25 -1.76
C HIS A 303 -18.87 22.40 -0.25
N ASP A 304 -17.81 21.81 0.28
CA ASP A 304 -17.41 21.90 1.70
C ASP A 304 -15.90 22.14 1.77
N ALA A 305 -15.51 23.35 2.16
CA ALA A 305 -14.10 23.76 2.18
C ALA A 305 -13.28 22.99 3.22
N ASP A 306 -13.85 22.68 4.40
CA ASP A 306 -13.14 21.97 5.46
C ASP A 306 -12.88 20.51 5.09
N ALA A 307 -13.82 19.88 4.39
CA ALA A 307 -13.64 18.53 3.83
C ALA A 307 -12.91 18.51 2.48
N ALA A 308 -12.63 19.67 1.88
CA ALA A 308 -12.19 19.84 0.49
C ALA A 308 -13.10 19.16 -0.55
N GLU A 309 -14.39 19.02 -0.22
CA GLU A 309 -15.41 18.33 -1.02
C GLU A 309 -15.90 19.24 -2.15
N GLN A 310 -16.02 18.66 -3.34
CA GLN A 310 -16.66 19.27 -4.50
C GLN A 310 -17.56 18.24 -5.18
N PRO A 311 -18.65 18.66 -5.85
CA PRO A 311 -19.50 17.75 -6.63
C PRO A 311 -18.70 16.95 -7.67
N GLY A 312 -18.83 15.62 -7.65
CA GLY A 312 -18.16 14.72 -8.59
C GLY A 312 -16.77 14.23 -8.15
N LYS A 313 -16.18 14.83 -7.12
CA LYS A 313 -14.84 14.50 -6.63
C LYS A 313 -14.80 13.18 -5.85
N ILE A 314 -13.76 12.37 -6.04
CA ILE A 314 -13.53 11.14 -5.27
C ILE A 314 -12.72 11.46 -4.00
N PRO A 315 -13.03 10.87 -2.83
CA PRO A 315 -12.37 11.21 -1.57
C PRO A 315 -10.88 10.82 -1.54
N HIS A 316 -10.10 11.58 -0.77
CA HIS A 316 -8.70 11.31 -0.44
C HIS A 316 -8.60 10.20 0.61
N GLU A 317 -9.27 10.35 1.74
CA GLU A 317 -9.33 9.34 2.79
C GLU A 317 -10.71 9.32 3.47
N LEU A 318 -11.10 8.12 3.93
CA LEU A 318 -12.32 7.89 4.67
C LEU A 318 -11.99 7.19 6.00
N ARG A 319 -12.51 7.70 7.11
CA ARG A 319 -12.28 7.21 8.48
C ARG A 319 -13.58 7.21 9.28
N GLU A 320 -13.59 6.50 10.40
CA GLU A 320 -14.76 6.38 11.28
C GLU A 320 -15.09 7.69 12.00
N ALA A 321 -14.08 8.51 12.26
CA ALA A 321 -14.18 9.80 12.94
C ALA A 321 -13.12 10.79 12.43
N VAL A 322 -13.16 12.02 12.95
CA VAL A 322 -12.11 13.04 12.74
C VAL A 322 -10.76 12.45 13.10
N ALA A 323 -9.75 12.69 12.25
CA ALA A 323 -8.45 12.03 12.36
C ALA A 323 -7.32 13.03 12.56
N ASP A 324 -6.51 12.78 13.59
CA ASP A 324 -5.26 13.50 13.82
C ASP A 324 -4.12 12.77 13.09
N HIS A 325 -3.41 13.50 12.23
CA HIS A 325 -2.24 13.00 11.50
C HIS A 325 -0.91 13.46 12.12
N GLY A 326 -0.98 14.20 13.24
CA GLY A 326 0.13 14.83 13.90
C GLY A 326 0.53 16.15 13.24
N SER A 327 1.49 16.86 13.86
CA SER A 327 2.03 18.14 13.37
C SER A 327 0.98 19.24 13.11
N GLY A 328 -0.19 19.13 13.75
CA GLY A 328 -1.29 20.09 13.61
C GLY A 328 -2.26 19.82 12.44
N LEU A 329 -2.08 18.72 11.69
CA LEU A 329 -2.99 18.32 10.62
C LEU A 329 -4.10 17.44 11.20
N VAL A 330 -5.33 17.97 11.25
CA VAL A 330 -6.52 17.26 11.71
C VAL A 330 -7.57 17.33 10.62
N LEU A 331 -7.99 16.18 10.12
CA LEU A 331 -8.85 16.08 8.96
C LEU A 331 -10.24 15.53 9.34
N PRO A 332 -11.32 15.98 8.66
CA PRO A 332 -12.64 15.39 8.82
C PRO A 332 -12.66 13.89 8.49
N ALA A 333 -13.67 13.18 9.02
CA ALA A 333 -13.83 11.74 8.80
C ALA A 333 -13.91 11.34 7.31
N ALA A 334 -14.49 12.20 6.47
CA ALA A 334 -14.41 12.08 5.02
C ALA A 334 -13.71 13.32 4.48
N TYR A 335 -12.52 13.12 3.90
CA TYR A 335 -11.69 14.21 3.40
C TYR A 335 -11.38 13.99 1.92
N TYR A 336 -11.45 15.06 1.13
CA TYR A 336 -11.43 15.06 -0.34
C TYR A 336 -10.25 15.86 -0.91
N GLY A 337 -9.22 16.16 -0.11
CA GLY A 337 -8.04 16.92 -0.54
C GLY A 337 -7.08 16.14 -1.45
N THR A 338 -7.58 15.67 -2.60
CA THR A 338 -6.86 14.94 -3.65
C THR A 338 -7.30 15.49 -5.01
N HIS A 339 -6.37 15.60 -5.96
CA HIS A 339 -6.68 15.99 -7.35
C HIS A 339 -6.39 14.89 -8.37
N ASP A 340 -5.79 13.78 -7.92
CA ASP A 340 -5.50 12.59 -8.73
C ASP A 340 -6.54 11.47 -8.57
N ALA A 341 -7.20 11.33 -7.41
CA ALA A 341 -8.12 10.21 -7.16
C ALA A 341 -9.31 10.18 -8.15
N THR A 342 -9.89 11.32 -8.50
CA THR A 342 -11.02 11.40 -9.43
C THR A 342 -10.68 10.89 -10.84
N PRO A 343 -9.62 11.39 -11.53
CA PRO A 343 -9.22 10.81 -12.81
C PRO A 343 -8.70 9.36 -12.68
N LEU A 344 -8.02 9.01 -11.59
CA LEU A 344 -7.61 7.62 -11.32
C LEU A 344 -8.79 6.67 -11.18
N TRP A 345 -9.93 7.13 -10.65
CA TRP A 345 -11.14 6.32 -10.52
C TRP A 345 -11.71 5.93 -11.88
N ILE A 346 -11.81 6.89 -12.81
CA ILE A 346 -12.31 6.65 -14.18
C ILE A 346 -11.38 5.67 -14.92
N THR A 347 -10.06 5.91 -14.88
CA THR A 347 -9.09 5.05 -15.56
C THR A 347 -9.06 3.64 -14.96
N THR A 348 -9.23 3.50 -13.64
CA THR A 348 -9.34 2.20 -12.97
C THR A 348 -10.62 1.46 -13.36
N LEU A 349 -11.76 2.14 -13.48
CA LEU A 349 -13.01 1.53 -13.98
C LEU A 349 -12.85 1.05 -15.42
N HIS A 350 -12.28 1.88 -16.29
CA HIS A 350 -12.01 1.48 -17.66
C HIS A 350 -11.08 0.27 -17.70
N LYS A 351 -9.97 0.26 -16.93
CA LYS A 351 -9.09 -0.90 -16.83
C LYS A 351 -9.84 -2.14 -16.33
N ALA A 352 -10.65 -2.03 -15.28
CA ALA A 352 -11.44 -3.15 -14.75
C ALA A 352 -12.41 -3.72 -15.81
N TRP A 353 -13.11 -2.86 -16.56
CA TRP A 353 -13.97 -3.26 -17.67
C TRP A 353 -13.21 -4.02 -18.76
N ARG A 354 -12.04 -3.51 -19.16
CA ARG A 354 -11.14 -4.14 -20.15
C ARG A 354 -10.61 -5.50 -19.70
N TRP A 355 -10.42 -5.65 -18.39
CA TRP A 355 -10.02 -6.90 -17.74
C TRP A 355 -11.20 -7.84 -17.41
N GLY A 356 -12.43 -7.49 -17.80
CA GLY A 356 -13.59 -8.38 -17.69
C GLY A 356 -14.50 -8.14 -16.51
N MET A 357 -14.50 -6.94 -15.90
CA MET A 357 -15.55 -6.54 -14.95
C MET A 357 -16.92 -6.63 -15.65
N PRO A 358 -17.95 -7.24 -15.04
CA PRO A 358 -19.24 -7.45 -15.68
C PRO A 358 -19.88 -6.13 -16.18
N ALA A 359 -20.37 -6.14 -17.41
CA ALA A 359 -20.92 -4.95 -18.07
C ALA A 359 -22.02 -4.26 -17.25
N ALA A 360 -22.92 -5.01 -16.62
CA ALA A 360 -23.97 -4.46 -15.77
C ALA A 360 -23.43 -3.74 -14.52
N GLU A 361 -22.29 -4.18 -13.98
CA GLU A 361 -21.65 -3.49 -12.84
C GLU A 361 -20.94 -2.21 -13.30
N VAL A 362 -20.37 -2.20 -14.51
CA VAL A 362 -19.78 -1.00 -15.12
C VAL A 362 -20.86 0.03 -15.44
N GLU A 363 -21.97 -0.41 -16.04
CA GLU A 363 -23.12 0.43 -16.39
C GLU A 363 -23.70 1.12 -15.14
N ALA A 364 -23.82 0.39 -14.02
CA ALA A 364 -24.28 0.95 -12.75
C ALA A 364 -23.38 2.07 -12.19
N LEU A 365 -22.14 2.17 -12.67
CA LEU A 365 -21.15 3.17 -12.25
C LEU A 365 -21.04 4.35 -13.22
N LEU A 366 -21.73 4.34 -14.37
CA LEU A 366 -21.70 5.45 -15.35
C LEU A 366 -22.17 6.80 -14.78
N PRO A 367 -23.21 6.89 -13.92
CA PRO A 367 -23.56 8.18 -13.31
C PRO A 367 -22.43 8.80 -12.48
N THR A 368 -21.56 7.97 -11.90
CA THR A 368 -20.36 8.42 -11.19
C THR A 368 -19.29 8.90 -12.18
N VAL A 369 -19.12 8.21 -13.32
CA VAL A 369 -18.22 8.62 -14.42
C VAL A 369 -18.59 10.01 -14.93
N GLU A 370 -19.87 10.24 -15.25
CA GLU A 370 -20.36 11.51 -15.77
C GLU A 370 -20.07 12.67 -14.81
N LYS A 371 -20.33 12.48 -13.51
CA LYS A 371 -20.03 13.48 -12.47
C LYS A 371 -18.55 13.71 -12.28
N ALA A 372 -17.73 12.65 -12.35
CA ALA A 372 -16.28 12.74 -12.22
C ALA A 372 -15.66 13.49 -13.42
N LEU A 373 -16.14 13.21 -14.64
CA LEU A 373 -15.75 13.94 -15.84
C LEU A 373 -16.19 15.41 -15.77
N ALA A 374 -17.42 15.68 -15.31
CA ALA A 374 -17.89 17.05 -15.08
C ALA A 374 -16.99 17.78 -14.05
N TRP A 375 -16.59 17.12 -12.95
CA TRP A 375 -15.64 17.69 -11.99
C TRP A 375 -14.29 18.05 -12.65
N ILE A 376 -13.73 17.16 -13.48
CA ILE A 376 -12.48 17.39 -14.23
C ILE A 376 -12.58 18.65 -15.10
N ARG A 377 -13.71 18.86 -15.77
CA ARG A 377 -13.92 19.99 -16.68
C ARG A 377 -14.26 21.30 -15.96
N ASP A 378 -15.09 21.23 -14.92
CA ASP A 378 -15.79 22.40 -14.37
C ASP A 378 -15.25 22.85 -13.00
N GLU A 379 -14.84 21.92 -12.14
CA GLU A 379 -14.52 22.19 -10.73
C GLU A 379 -13.02 22.12 -10.42
N ALA A 380 -12.28 21.33 -11.21
CA ALA A 380 -10.84 21.13 -11.04
C ALA A 380 -9.99 22.22 -11.73
N ASP A 381 -10.59 23.06 -12.57
CA ASP A 381 -9.97 24.20 -13.26
C ASP A 381 -10.61 25.51 -12.79
N PRO A 382 -10.21 26.06 -11.63
CA PRO A 382 -10.90 27.20 -11.02
C PRO A 382 -10.69 28.53 -11.75
N ASP A 383 -9.67 28.66 -12.60
CA ASP A 383 -9.37 29.90 -13.34
C ASP A 383 -9.61 29.81 -14.86
N GLY A 384 -9.97 28.63 -15.36
CA GLY A 384 -10.43 28.41 -16.73
C GLY A 384 -9.30 28.36 -17.76
N ASP A 385 -8.06 28.13 -17.34
CA ASP A 385 -6.91 28.03 -18.24
C ASP A 385 -6.73 26.63 -18.86
N GLY A 386 -7.56 25.69 -18.43
CA GLY A 386 -7.65 24.34 -18.95
C GLY A 386 -6.69 23.36 -18.28
N PHE A 387 -6.13 23.68 -17.11
CA PHE A 387 -5.37 22.76 -16.27
C PHE A 387 -6.09 22.45 -14.95
N LEU A 388 -5.88 21.24 -14.44
CA LEU A 388 -6.38 20.85 -13.13
C LEU A 388 -5.46 21.38 -12.05
N GLU A 389 -5.99 22.16 -11.11
CA GLU A 389 -5.23 22.88 -10.10
C GLU A 389 -5.82 22.73 -8.71
N TYR A 390 -4.94 22.63 -7.71
CA TYR A 390 -5.36 22.58 -6.32
C TYR A 390 -4.87 23.76 -5.50
N ILE A 391 -5.67 24.10 -4.50
CA ILE A 391 -5.32 24.97 -3.40
C ILE A 391 -6.12 24.53 -2.18
N ASP A 392 -5.47 24.47 -1.01
CA ASP A 392 -6.20 24.33 0.25
C ASP A 392 -6.86 25.68 0.60
N THR A 393 -8.18 25.74 0.41
CA THR A 393 -8.98 26.93 0.72
C THR A 393 -9.36 27.02 2.20
N SER A 394 -9.23 25.93 2.95
CA SER A 394 -9.53 25.88 4.38
C SER A 394 -8.39 26.47 5.23
N GLY A 395 -7.15 26.36 4.74
CA GLY A 395 -5.93 26.79 5.41
C GLY A 395 -5.43 25.83 6.49
N HIS A 396 -6.08 24.67 6.66
CA HIS A 396 -5.71 23.64 7.64
C HIS A 396 -5.67 22.22 7.04
N GLY A 397 -5.93 22.07 5.74
CA GLY A 397 -5.87 20.82 5.01
C GLY A 397 -4.50 20.51 4.41
N LEU A 398 -4.47 19.59 3.45
CA LEU A 398 -3.27 19.21 2.71
C LEU A 398 -2.82 20.32 1.74
N ALA A 399 -1.58 20.77 1.91
CA ALA A 399 -0.97 21.78 1.05
C ALA A 399 -0.74 21.27 -0.39
N ASN A 400 -0.33 20.01 -0.53
CA ASN A 400 -0.18 19.33 -1.83
C ASN A 400 -1.21 18.21 -1.93
N GLN A 401 -1.93 18.14 -3.06
CA GLN A 401 -3.07 17.23 -3.24
C GLN A 401 -2.85 16.20 -4.37
N GLY A 402 -1.60 16.01 -4.81
CA GLY A 402 -1.19 14.88 -5.64
C GLY A 402 -0.49 13.80 -4.80
N TRP A 403 0.01 12.75 -5.44
CA TRP A 403 0.60 11.59 -4.74
C TRP A 403 1.76 11.96 -3.82
N LYS A 404 2.51 13.02 -4.18
CA LYS A 404 3.45 13.67 -3.29
C LYS A 404 2.76 14.77 -2.49
N ASP A 405 2.13 14.37 -1.38
CA ASP A 405 1.30 15.25 -0.55
C ASP A 405 2.02 15.94 0.63
N SER A 406 3.34 15.71 0.79
CA SER A 406 4.11 16.44 1.81
C SER A 406 4.28 17.91 1.44
N VAL A 407 4.28 18.79 2.43
CA VAL A 407 4.35 20.26 2.26
C VAL A 407 5.55 20.75 1.42
N ASP A 408 6.63 19.97 1.36
CA ASP A 408 7.89 20.28 0.69
C ASP A 408 8.10 19.54 -0.65
N ALA A 409 7.08 18.83 -1.14
CA ALA A 409 7.16 17.99 -2.33
C ALA A 409 7.40 18.76 -3.63
N VAL A 410 6.72 19.89 -3.83
CA VAL A 410 6.75 20.66 -5.08
C VAL A 410 7.66 21.87 -4.91
N GLN A 411 8.87 21.77 -5.49
CA GLN A 411 9.92 22.76 -5.30
C GLN A 411 10.73 23.02 -6.55
N TRP A 412 11.25 24.24 -6.63
CA TRP A 412 12.22 24.68 -7.63
C TRP A 412 13.59 24.05 -7.37
N PRO A 413 14.52 24.05 -8.36
CA PRO A 413 15.88 23.51 -8.18
C PRO A 413 16.67 24.15 -7.02
N ASP A 414 16.39 25.42 -6.70
CA ASP A 414 16.99 26.16 -5.58
C ASP A 414 16.37 25.83 -4.21
N GLY A 415 15.33 24.98 -4.18
CA GLY A 415 14.61 24.57 -2.98
C GLY A 415 13.50 25.52 -2.54
N THR A 416 13.22 26.60 -3.27
CA THR A 416 12.01 27.39 -3.01
C THR A 416 10.77 26.55 -3.35
N LEU A 417 9.69 26.71 -2.57
CA LEU A 417 8.45 25.96 -2.79
C LEU A 417 7.59 26.65 -3.87
N ALA A 418 6.83 25.87 -4.63
CA ALA A 418 5.85 26.42 -5.55
C ALA A 418 4.72 27.12 -4.78
N GLU A 419 4.22 28.23 -5.33
CA GLU A 419 3.07 28.95 -4.80
C GLU A 419 1.78 28.34 -5.36
N ALA A 420 0.76 28.16 -4.52
CA ALA A 420 -0.56 27.66 -4.94
C ALA A 420 -1.45 28.77 -5.53
N PRO A 421 -2.38 28.46 -6.46
CA PRO A 421 -2.74 27.12 -6.95
C PRO A 421 -1.65 26.40 -7.74
N ILE A 422 -1.59 25.08 -7.64
CA ILE A 422 -0.56 24.25 -8.31
C ILE A 422 -1.23 23.29 -9.29
N ALA A 423 -0.71 23.24 -10.53
CA ALA A 423 -1.09 22.28 -11.56
C ALA A 423 -0.01 21.19 -11.71
N LEU A 424 -0.24 19.98 -11.19
CA LEU A 424 0.74 18.88 -11.25
C LEU A 424 0.75 18.18 -12.61
N SER A 425 1.94 17.81 -13.11
CA SER A 425 2.07 17.21 -14.44
C SER A 425 1.46 15.82 -14.56
N GLU A 426 1.59 14.98 -13.53
CA GLU A 426 0.96 13.65 -13.50
C GLU A 426 -0.56 13.74 -13.43
N VAL A 427 -1.11 14.74 -12.73
CA VAL A 427 -2.57 14.95 -12.65
C VAL A 427 -3.13 15.27 -14.03
N GLN A 428 -2.43 16.08 -14.84
CA GLN A 428 -2.84 16.36 -16.21
C GLN A 428 -2.82 15.09 -17.07
N ALA A 429 -1.80 14.25 -16.91
CA ALA A 429 -1.72 12.97 -17.63
C ALA A 429 -2.85 12.01 -17.23
N TYR A 430 -3.20 11.96 -15.94
CA TYR A 430 -4.35 11.18 -15.48
C TYR A 430 -5.67 11.74 -16.01
N ALA A 431 -5.84 13.07 -16.03
CA ALA A 431 -7.05 13.71 -16.55
C ALA A 431 -7.21 13.45 -18.05
N TYR A 432 -6.12 13.53 -18.82
CA TYR A 432 -6.10 13.14 -20.23
C TYR A 432 -6.55 11.68 -20.42
N ALA A 433 -5.93 10.75 -19.68
CA ALA A 433 -6.27 9.33 -19.77
C ALA A 433 -7.72 9.07 -19.32
N ALA A 434 -8.20 9.77 -18.29
CA ALA A 434 -9.56 9.68 -17.78
C ALA A 434 -10.59 10.20 -18.79
N ALA A 435 -10.30 11.29 -19.51
CA ALA A 435 -11.18 11.80 -20.55
C ALA A 435 -11.35 10.80 -21.70
N LEU A 436 -10.25 10.18 -22.16
CA LEU A 436 -10.32 9.14 -23.20
C LEU A 436 -11.03 7.86 -22.70
N ALA A 437 -10.69 7.41 -21.50
CA ALA A 437 -11.30 6.24 -20.87
C ALA A 437 -12.81 6.45 -20.62
N GLY A 438 -13.18 7.63 -20.14
CA GLY A 438 -14.57 8.05 -19.96
C GLY A 438 -15.33 8.10 -21.27
N ALA A 439 -14.72 8.67 -22.33
CA ALA A 439 -15.31 8.67 -23.66
C ALA A 439 -15.55 7.25 -24.20
N ASP A 440 -14.63 6.31 -23.97
CA ASP A 440 -14.76 4.91 -24.37
C ASP A 440 -15.92 4.24 -23.62
N LEU A 441 -16.01 4.44 -22.30
CA LEU A 441 -17.12 3.93 -21.48
C LEU A 441 -18.47 4.51 -21.92
N LEU A 442 -18.58 5.83 -22.05
CA LEU A 442 -19.81 6.49 -22.48
C LEU A 442 -20.24 6.01 -23.88
N THR A 443 -19.29 5.85 -24.80
CA THR A 443 -19.59 5.34 -26.15
C THR A 443 -20.04 3.88 -26.13
N ALA A 444 -19.42 3.03 -25.31
CA ALA A 444 -19.71 1.60 -25.27
C ALA A 444 -21.08 1.27 -24.66
N PHE A 445 -21.59 2.12 -23.77
CA PHE A 445 -22.85 1.93 -23.06
C PHE A 445 -23.94 2.93 -23.48
N ALA A 446 -23.70 3.71 -24.54
CA ALA A 446 -24.66 4.66 -25.09
C ALA A 446 -25.92 3.96 -25.62
N GLU A 447 -27.07 4.62 -25.45
CA GLU A 447 -28.28 4.22 -26.16
C GLU A 447 -28.10 4.44 -27.68
N PRO A 448 -28.66 3.58 -28.56
CA PRO A 448 -28.49 3.71 -30.02
C PRO A 448 -28.94 5.05 -30.63
N ALA A 449 -29.73 5.84 -29.89
CA ALA A 449 -30.22 7.15 -30.31
C ALA A 449 -29.27 8.31 -29.94
N GLU A 450 -28.27 8.08 -29.09
CA GLU A 450 -27.29 9.09 -28.70
C GLU A 450 -26.17 9.17 -29.74
N GLU A 451 -26.13 10.27 -30.48
CA GLU A 451 -25.06 10.51 -31.44
C GLU A 451 -23.79 10.96 -30.70
N ARG A 452 -22.81 10.05 -30.61
CA ARG A 452 -21.41 10.31 -30.22
C ARG A 452 -21.17 10.90 -28.81
N PRO A 453 -21.63 10.24 -27.73
CA PRO A 453 -21.53 10.78 -26.36
C PRO A 453 -20.11 10.95 -25.82
N GLY A 454 -19.08 10.37 -26.47
CA GLY A 454 -17.68 10.51 -26.08
C GLY A 454 -16.87 11.57 -26.84
N ASP A 455 -17.38 12.14 -27.93
CA ASP A 455 -16.59 13.02 -28.82
C ASP A 455 -16.09 14.28 -28.09
N GLU A 456 -16.93 14.88 -27.23
CA GLU A 456 -16.55 16.09 -26.46
C GLU A 456 -15.33 15.86 -25.57
N TRP A 457 -15.21 14.67 -24.98
CA TRP A 457 -14.12 14.32 -24.08
C TRP A 457 -12.84 14.01 -24.84
N ARG A 458 -12.95 13.50 -26.07
CA ARG A 458 -11.80 13.33 -26.97
C ARG A 458 -11.26 14.68 -27.44
N ASP A 459 -12.15 15.62 -27.77
CA ASP A 459 -11.76 16.98 -28.13
C ASP A 459 -11.15 17.73 -26.94
N TRP A 460 -11.71 17.54 -25.73
CA TRP A 460 -11.14 18.09 -24.50
C TRP A 460 -9.73 17.53 -24.24
N ALA A 461 -9.55 16.22 -24.35
CA ALA A 461 -8.25 15.56 -24.17
C ALA A 461 -7.21 16.04 -25.20
N ALA A 462 -7.59 16.15 -26.47
CA ALA A 462 -6.72 16.68 -27.52
C ALA A 462 -6.26 18.11 -27.21
N SER A 463 -7.19 18.95 -26.72
CA SER A 463 -6.87 20.33 -26.32
C SER A 463 -5.95 20.39 -25.10
N LEU A 464 -6.15 19.51 -24.10
CA LEU A 464 -5.25 19.41 -22.94
C LEU A 464 -3.83 19.00 -23.36
N LYS A 465 -3.71 18.04 -24.29
CA LYS A 465 -2.42 17.59 -24.83
C LYS A 465 -1.64 18.74 -25.47
N GLU A 466 -2.30 19.58 -26.27
CA GLU A 466 -1.68 20.75 -26.89
C GLU A 466 -1.23 21.77 -25.84
N ARG A 467 -2.10 22.14 -24.89
CA ARG A 467 -1.76 23.08 -23.81
C ARG A 467 -0.61 22.58 -22.93
N PHE A 468 -0.62 21.29 -22.58
CA PHE A 468 0.43 20.68 -21.76
C PHE A 468 1.80 20.81 -22.42
N ARG A 469 1.87 20.51 -23.73
CA ARG A 469 3.09 20.64 -24.53
C ARG A 469 3.63 22.07 -24.53
N GLU A 470 2.76 23.06 -24.57
CA GLU A 470 3.16 24.47 -24.58
C GLU A 470 3.64 24.97 -23.20
N ALA A 471 3.01 24.51 -22.12
CA ALA A 471 3.21 25.11 -20.79
C ALA A 471 4.21 24.36 -19.89
N PHE A 472 4.26 23.02 -19.96
CA PHE A 472 4.97 22.21 -18.96
C PHE A 472 6.45 21.94 -19.28
N TRP A 473 6.93 22.17 -20.51
CA TRP A 473 8.27 21.74 -20.90
C TRP A 473 9.38 22.71 -20.45
N VAL A 474 10.39 22.17 -19.77
CA VAL A 474 11.62 22.87 -19.33
C VAL A 474 12.83 22.09 -19.82
N GLU A 475 13.85 22.75 -20.35
CA GLU A 475 15.19 22.18 -20.65
C GLU A 475 15.21 20.70 -21.15
N GLY A 476 14.23 20.28 -21.96
CA GLY A 476 14.11 18.92 -22.52
C GLY A 476 13.32 17.89 -21.72
N TYR A 477 12.58 18.25 -20.67
CA TYR A 477 11.66 17.36 -19.94
C TYR A 477 10.44 18.12 -19.37
N PRO A 478 9.34 17.44 -19.00
CA PRO A 478 8.21 18.08 -18.33
C PRO A 478 8.55 18.52 -16.90
N ALA A 479 8.20 19.75 -16.56
CA ALA A 479 8.21 20.28 -15.20
C ALA A 479 7.32 19.43 -14.27
N ILE A 480 7.63 19.42 -12.97
CA ILE A 480 6.78 18.74 -11.99
C ILE A 480 5.39 19.39 -11.88
N ALA A 481 5.33 20.71 -12.04
CA ALA A 481 4.09 21.46 -11.92
C ALA A 481 4.15 22.82 -12.64
N LEU A 482 3.00 23.50 -12.74
CA LEU A 482 2.90 24.95 -12.85
C LEU A 482 2.56 25.54 -11.48
N ASP A 483 3.14 26.70 -11.14
CA ASP A 483 2.80 27.45 -9.93
C ASP A 483 1.64 28.45 -10.15
N ALA A 484 1.29 29.21 -9.11
CA ALA A 484 0.24 30.24 -9.13
C ALA A 484 0.39 31.30 -10.23
N HIS A 485 1.60 31.47 -10.78
CA HIS A 485 1.90 32.42 -11.85
C HIS A 485 2.03 31.71 -13.22
N LYS A 486 1.59 30.45 -13.30
CA LYS A 486 1.67 29.54 -14.45
C LYS A 486 3.10 29.33 -14.94
N ARG A 487 4.08 29.42 -14.04
CA ARG A 487 5.49 29.20 -14.36
C ARG A 487 5.82 27.71 -14.18
N PRO A 488 6.52 27.09 -15.13
CA PRO A 488 6.88 25.68 -15.02
C PRO A 488 7.97 25.47 -13.96
N VAL A 489 7.63 24.74 -12.91
CA VAL A 489 8.48 24.42 -11.77
C VAL A 489 9.52 23.38 -12.21
N ALA A 490 10.75 23.83 -12.45
CA ALA A 490 11.81 23.00 -13.06
C ALA A 490 12.47 21.97 -12.11
N GLY A 491 11.86 21.67 -10.96
CA GLY A 491 12.34 20.64 -10.04
C GLY A 491 12.21 19.25 -10.66
N ALA A 492 13.31 18.70 -11.20
CA ALA A 492 13.30 17.38 -11.80
C ALA A 492 12.95 16.30 -10.77
N ALA A 493 11.89 15.56 -11.05
CA ALA A 493 11.27 14.61 -10.13
C ALA A 493 10.71 13.41 -10.89
N SER A 494 10.47 12.31 -10.18
CA SER A 494 9.91 11.07 -10.75
C SER A 494 8.52 11.22 -11.39
N ASN A 495 7.75 12.27 -11.05
CA ASN A 495 6.39 12.51 -11.55
C ASN A 495 6.26 12.37 -13.07
N MET A 496 7.28 12.79 -13.84
CA MET A 496 7.28 12.66 -15.30
C MET A 496 7.13 11.20 -15.79
N GLY A 497 7.51 10.21 -14.97
CA GLY A 497 7.31 8.78 -15.27
C GLY A 497 5.85 8.37 -15.31
N HIS A 498 4.95 9.11 -14.65
CA HIS A 498 3.51 8.86 -14.67
C HIS A 498 2.83 9.34 -15.98
N LEU A 499 3.55 10.09 -16.83
CA LEU A 499 3.04 10.59 -18.10
C LEU A 499 3.16 9.53 -19.20
N LEU A 500 4.11 8.61 -19.06
CA LEU A 500 4.43 7.56 -20.03
C LEU A 500 3.26 6.58 -20.19
N GLY A 501 2.92 6.21 -21.43
CA GLY A 501 1.87 5.25 -21.71
C GLY A 501 0.44 5.77 -21.50
N THR A 502 0.26 7.03 -21.09
CA THR A 502 -1.07 7.66 -20.96
C THR A 502 -1.62 8.15 -22.31
N GLY A 503 -0.74 8.31 -23.31
CA GLY A 503 -1.03 8.95 -24.59
C GLY A 503 -0.98 10.47 -24.57
N LEU A 504 -0.74 11.11 -23.41
CA LEU A 504 -0.56 12.57 -23.32
C LEU A 504 0.67 13.02 -24.12
N LEU A 505 1.77 12.27 -24.01
CA LEU A 505 3.01 12.55 -24.72
C LEU A 505 2.98 11.96 -26.14
N ASP A 506 3.75 12.55 -27.05
CA ASP A 506 4.09 11.90 -28.32
C ASP A 506 5.37 11.06 -28.22
N PRO A 507 5.72 10.25 -29.24
CA PRO A 507 6.85 9.33 -29.15
C PRO A 507 8.21 10.00 -28.92
N HIS A 508 8.40 11.25 -29.34
CA HIS A 508 9.66 11.98 -29.09
C HIS A 508 9.70 12.51 -27.66
N GLU A 509 8.56 12.98 -27.16
CA GLU A 509 8.37 13.43 -25.80
C GLU A 509 8.56 12.29 -24.78
N GLU A 510 8.00 11.11 -25.05
CA GLU A 510 8.22 9.91 -24.24
C GLU A 510 9.71 9.53 -24.18
N ALA A 511 10.43 9.63 -25.31
CA ALA A 511 11.86 9.34 -25.38
C ALA A 511 12.68 10.30 -24.51
N ALA A 512 12.32 11.58 -24.51
CA ALA A 512 12.97 12.59 -23.68
C ALA A 512 12.76 12.31 -22.18
N VAL A 513 11.53 11.94 -21.79
CA VAL A 513 11.20 11.53 -20.41
C VAL A 513 11.98 10.28 -20.01
N ALA A 514 11.99 9.23 -20.84
CA ALA A 514 12.72 8.00 -20.56
C ALA A 514 14.24 8.24 -20.39
N HIS A 515 14.82 9.08 -21.26
CA HIS A 515 16.22 9.50 -21.12
C HIS A 515 16.46 10.29 -19.84
N ARG A 516 15.54 11.17 -19.44
CA ARG A 516 15.68 11.98 -18.22
C ARG A 516 15.62 11.13 -16.96
N LEU A 517 14.70 10.17 -16.90
CA LEU A 517 14.52 9.24 -15.78
C LEU A 517 15.70 8.29 -15.59
N SER A 518 16.42 7.94 -16.67
CA SER A 518 17.59 7.06 -16.62
C SER A 518 18.87 7.75 -16.17
N GLN A 519 18.85 9.08 -15.98
CA GLN A 519 20.01 9.81 -15.49
C GLN A 519 20.32 9.43 -14.04
N PRO A 520 21.61 9.37 -13.64
CA PRO A 520 22.03 8.86 -12.34
C PRO A 520 21.60 9.73 -11.15
N ASP A 521 21.13 10.94 -11.41
CA ASP A 521 20.56 11.81 -10.39
C ASP A 521 19.11 11.46 -10.04
N LEU A 522 18.38 10.74 -10.89
CA LEU A 522 17.04 10.17 -10.64
C LEU A 522 17.08 8.66 -10.46
N ASP A 523 17.79 7.91 -11.30
CA ASP A 523 18.00 6.47 -11.11
C ASP A 523 18.96 6.23 -9.96
N SER A 524 18.45 5.67 -8.85
CA SER A 524 19.28 5.31 -7.69
C SER A 524 20.01 3.99 -7.88
N GLY A 525 19.60 3.14 -8.83
CA GLY A 525 19.99 1.74 -8.92
C GLY A 525 19.18 0.80 -8.01
N TYR A 526 18.30 1.34 -7.17
CA TYR A 526 17.26 0.62 -6.43
C TYR A 526 15.84 1.07 -6.82
N GLY A 527 15.71 1.95 -7.84
CA GLY A 527 14.46 2.58 -8.25
C GLY A 527 14.61 4.09 -8.42
N LEU A 528 13.51 4.78 -8.71
CA LEU A 528 13.50 6.21 -8.98
C LEU A 528 13.49 7.04 -7.70
N ARG A 529 14.40 8.02 -7.62
CA ARG A 529 14.32 9.06 -6.59
C ARG A 529 13.14 9.98 -6.88
N THR A 530 12.40 10.32 -5.83
CA THR A 530 11.31 11.29 -5.89
C THR A 530 11.77 12.68 -6.31
N LEU A 531 13.02 13.03 -6.03
CA LEU A 531 13.63 14.29 -6.43
C LEU A 531 15.07 14.03 -6.90
N SER A 532 15.49 14.74 -7.95
CA SER A 532 16.87 14.73 -8.42
C SER A 532 17.84 15.04 -7.27
N ASN A 533 18.92 14.27 -7.17
CA ASN A 533 19.98 14.54 -6.18
C ASN A 533 20.82 15.80 -6.48
N ASN A 534 20.55 16.48 -7.60
CA ASN A 534 21.12 17.79 -7.91
C ASN A 534 20.33 18.95 -7.30
N ALA A 535 19.11 18.71 -6.80
CA ALA A 535 18.29 19.75 -6.18
C ALA A 535 18.84 20.16 -4.80
N THR A 536 18.72 21.44 -4.46
CA THR A 536 19.28 22.01 -3.22
C THR A 536 18.73 21.34 -1.95
N ARG A 537 17.46 20.94 -1.98
CA ARG A 537 16.75 20.30 -0.87
C ARG A 537 16.61 18.78 -1.04
N PHE A 538 17.43 18.17 -1.88
CA PHE A 538 17.51 16.72 -1.93
C PHE A 538 17.85 16.17 -0.54
N ASN A 539 16.96 15.32 -0.04
CA ASN A 539 17.17 14.53 1.15
C ASN A 539 16.94 13.05 0.77
N PRO A 540 17.98 12.20 0.80
CA PRO A 540 17.82 10.80 0.44
C PRO A 540 16.86 10.06 1.39
N LEU A 541 16.63 10.56 2.60
CA LEU A 541 15.63 10.07 3.55
C LEU A 541 14.45 11.04 3.70
N GLY A 542 14.19 11.87 2.71
CA GLY A 542 13.05 12.77 2.67
C GLY A 542 11.82 12.07 2.11
N TYR A 543 10.65 12.28 2.72
CA TYR A 543 9.42 11.54 2.39
C TYR A 543 9.06 11.63 0.90
N HIS A 544 9.04 12.83 0.33
CA HIS A 544 8.91 13.06 -1.13
C HIS A 544 10.08 13.87 -1.74
N THR A 545 11.16 14.03 -0.99
CA THR A 545 12.28 14.94 -1.34
C THR A 545 13.58 14.21 -1.65
N GLY A 546 13.51 12.93 -2.01
CA GLY A 546 14.68 12.17 -2.47
C GLY A 546 14.65 10.66 -2.20
N SER A 547 13.68 10.17 -1.42
CA SER A 547 13.43 8.74 -1.24
C SER A 547 13.01 8.03 -2.53
N VAL A 548 13.03 6.70 -2.50
CA VAL A 548 12.51 5.82 -3.55
C VAL A 548 11.22 5.16 -3.09
N TRP A 549 10.18 5.24 -3.91
CA TRP A 549 8.88 4.61 -3.69
C TRP A 549 8.69 3.47 -4.71
N PRO A 550 8.41 2.22 -4.27
CA PRO A 550 8.25 1.09 -5.18
C PRO A 550 7.14 1.30 -6.22
N HIS A 551 6.00 1.88 -5.82
CA HIS A 551 4.86 2.08 -6.70
C HIS A 551 5.15 3.10 -7.80
N ASP A 552 5.80 4.22 -7.48
CA ASP A 552 6.22 5.28 -8.41
C ASP A 552 7.16 4.69 -9.48
N THR A 553 8.15 3.91 -9.04
CA THR A 553 9.04 3.18 -9.95
C THR A 553 8.28 2.18 -10.82
N ALA A 554 7.31 1.46 -10.27
CA ALA A 554 6.50 0.50 -11.03
C ALA A 554 5.56 1.15 -12.04
N ILE A 555 5.03 2.35 -11.76
CA ILE A 555 4.26 3.13 -12.73
C ILE A 555 5.16 3.53 -13.90
N ALA A 556 6.36 4.03 -13.63
CA ALA A 556 7.33 4.35 -14.68
C ALA A 556 7.72 3.10 -15.51
N ILE A 557 7.96 1.95 -14.87
CA ILE A 557 8.20 0.67 -15.58
C ILE A 557 7.03 0.32 -16.50
N THR A 558 5.79 0.43 -16.00
CA THR A 558 4.59 0.12 -16.77
C THR A 558 4.46 1.02 -17.99
N GLY A 559 4.65 2.34 -17.81
CA GLY A 559 4.61 3.31 -18.89
C GLY A 559 5.73 3.11 -19.92
N LEU A 560 6.95 2.78 -19.48
CA LEU A 560 8.08 2.50 -20.37
C LEU A 560 7.86 1.25 -21.23
N TYR A 561 7.34 0.16 -20.67
CA TYR A 561 7.01 -1.03 -21.48
C TYR A 561 5.84 -0.78 -22.42
N ALA A 562 4.80 -0.06 -21.98
CA ALA A 562 3.71 0.35 -22.86
C ALA A 562 4.23 1.21 -24.04
N ALA A 563 5.08 2.20 -23.76
CA ALA A 563 5.71 3.05 -24.78
C ALA A 563 6.63 2.26 -25.72
N ALA A 564 7.33 1.23 -25.22
CA ALA A 564 8.12 0.34 -26.07
C ALA A 564 7.23 -0.41 -27.08
N ASN A 565 6.08 -0.93 -26.62
CA ASN A 565 5.16 -1.69 -27.45
C ASN A 565 4.45 -0.82 -28.50
N THR A 566 3.94 0.36 -28.11
CA THR A 566 3.22 1.26 -29.02
C THR A 566 4.14 1.90 -30.06
N ASN A 567 5.41 2.16 -29.72
CA ASN A 567 6.35 2.85 -30.59
C ASN A 567 7.31 1.91 -31.36
N ALA A 568 7.17 0.59 -31.21
CA ALA A 568 8.05 -0.41 -31.83
C ALA A 568 8.19 -0.29 -33.36
N SER A 569 7.17 0.26 -34.05
CA SER A 569 7.17 0.45 -35.50
C SER A 569 7.65 1.82 -35.98
N THR A 570 8.01 2.73 -35.08
CA THR A 570 8.46 4.07 -35.46
C THR A 570 9.93 4.04 -35.90
N GLU A 571 10.32 4.81 -36.94
CA GLU A 571 11.73 4.94 -37.38
C GLU A 571 12.62 5.67 -36.34
N THR A 572 12.05 6.03 -35.20
CA THR A 572 12.74 6.70 -34.11
C THR A 572 13.66 5.68 -33.40
N PRO A 573 14.96 5.96 -33.20
CA PRO A 573 15.93 5.02 -32.60
C PRO A 573 15.67 4.62 -31.12
N THR A 574 14.45 4.77 -30.60
CA THR A 574 14.14 4.90 -29.17
C THR A 574 13.42 3.71 -28.54
N ALA A 575 12.82 2.80 -29.32
CA ALA A 575 12.04 1.67 -28.76
C ALA A 575 12.88 0.75 -27.84
N ALA A 576 14.11 0.40 -28.25
CA ALA A 576 15.04 -0.36 -27.41
C ALA A 576 15.49 0.41 -26.15
N GLY A 577 15.49 1.75 -26.21
CA GLY A 577 15.85 2.61 -25.09
C GLY A 577 14.85 2.53 -23.93
N TYR A 578 13.54 2.42 -24.22
CA TYR A 578 12.51 2.33 -23.18
C TYR A 578 12.62 1.04 -22.36
N ALA A 579 12.66 -0.10 -23.05
CA ALA A 579 12.73 -1.40 -22.41
C ALA A 579 14.01 -1.59 -21.59
N ASP A 580 15.14 -1.03 -22.05
CA ASP A 580 16.39 -1.03 -21.27
C ASP A 580 16.30 -0.20 -19.99
N VAL A 581 15.69 0.99 -20.04
CA VAL A 581 15.47 1.82 -18.84
C VAL A 581 14.53 1.10 -17.87
N ALA A 582 13.42 0.54 -18.35
CA ALA A 582 12.51 -0.24 -17.54
C ALA A 582 13.22 -1.43 -16.87
N ARG A 583 14.05 -2.17 -17.63
CA ARG A 583 14.84 -3.30 -17.13
C ARG A 583 15.83 -2.89 -16.04
N SER A 584 16.42 -1.69 -16.11
CA SER A 584 17.23 -1.12 -15.02
C SER A 584 16.42 -1.00 -13.73
N PHE A 585 15.23 -0.42 -13.82
CA PHE A 585 14.34 -0.23 -12.67
C PHE A 585 13.81 -1.56 -12.12
N VAL A 586 13.44 -2.52 -12.97
CA VAL A 586 13.06 -3.89 -12.55
C VAL A 586 14.20 -4.54 -11.76
N THR A 587 15.43 -4.41 -12.25
CA THR A 587 16.63 -4.91 -11.56
C THR A 587 16.82 -4.23 -10.21
N GLY A 588 16.62 -2.90 -10.15
CA GLY A 588 16.73 -2.11 -8.93
C GLY A 588 15.72 -2.52 -7.86
N LEU A 589 14.42 -2.61 -8.23
CA LEU A 589 13.37 -3.05 -7.31
C LEU A 589 13.57 -4.50 -6.84
N THR A 590 14.04 -5.39 -7.70
CA THR A 590 14.34 -6.79 -7.32
C THR A 590 15.47 -6.86 -6.27
N LYS A 591 16.52 -6.05 -6.42
CA LYS A 591 17.61 -5.94 -5.42
C LYS A 591 17.12 -5.30 -4.12
N ALA A 592 16.25 -4.29 -4.20
CA ALA A 592 15.66 -3.67 -3.03
C ALA A 592 14.78 -4.67 -2.27
N ALA A 593 13.94 -5.43 -2.97
CA ALA A 593 13.06 -6.44 -2.37
C ALA A 593 13.87 -7.44 -1.54
N GLU A 594 14.97 -7.98 -2.07
CA GLU A 594 15.87 -8.87 -1.34
C GLU A 594 16.41 -8.25 -0.04
N SER A 595 16.75 -6.96 -0.06
CA SER A 595 17.27 -6.23 1.10
C SER A 595 16.24 -6.03 2.21
N PHE A 596 14.95 -6.07 1.87
CA PHE A 596 13.82 -5.93 2.80
C PHE A 596 13.08 -7.24 3.03
N GLY A 597 13.73 -8.40 2.83
CA GLY A 597 13.09 -9.71 3.04
C GLY A 597 11.84 -9.90 2.19
N TYR A 598 11.85 -9.38 0.97
CA TYR A 598 10.79 -9.43 -0.05
C TYR A 598 9.49 -8.69 0.27
N ARG A 599 9.39 -8.05 1.45
CA ARG A 599 8.34 -7.09 1.80
C ARG A 599 8.91 -5.68 1.65
N LEU A 600 8.81 -5.13 0.45
CA LEU A 600 9.20 -3.74 0.19
C LEU A 600 8.38 -2.79 1.08
N PRO A 601 9.02 -1.84 1.78
CA PRO A 601 8.31 -0.83 2.54
C PRO A 601 7.66 0.20 1.60
N GLU A 602 6.81 1.05 2.17
CA GLU A 602 6.24 2.24 1.53
C GLU A 602 7.29 3.07 0.77
N LEU A 603 8.43 3.33 1.41
CA LEU A 603 9.58 4.03 0.83
C LEU A 603 10.90 3.63 1.52
N TYR A 604 12.01 3.88 0.84
CA TYR A 604 13.38 3.74 1.37
C TYR A 604 14.30 4.83 0.80
N ASP A 605 15.56 4.84 1.20
CA ASP A 605 16.46 5.92 0.87
C ASP A 605 16.84 6.04 -0.63
N GLY A 606 17.27 7.24 -1.02
CA GLY A 606 17.80 7.56 -2.34
C GLY A 606 19.32 7.58 -2.45
N LEU A 607 20.09 6.99 -1.52
CA LEU A 607 21.57 7.08 -1.52
C LEU A 607 22.23 6.33 -2.69
N GLY A 608 21.54 5.38 -3.30
CA GLY A 608 21.93 4.71 -4.53
C GLY A 608 22.76 3.43 -4.35
N GLY A 609 23.04 2.75 -5.47
CA GLY A 609 23.47 1.34 -5.57
C GLY A 609 24.82 0.91 -4.98
N GLU A 610 25.54 1.77 -4.25
CA GLU A 610 26.83 1.41 -3.65
C GLU A 610 26.70 0.70 -2.29
N ARG A 611 25.52 0.74 -1.66
CA ARG A 611 25.20 0.12 -0.36
C ARG A 611 23.79 -0.46 -0.40
N THR A 612 23.48 -1.39 0.49
CA THR A 612 22.09 -1.83 0.69
C THR A 612 21.18 -0.62 0.99
N PRO A 613 19.95 -0.57 0.44
CA PRO A 613 19.05 0.55 0.66
C PRO A 613 18.73 0.71 2.15
N THR A 614 18.78 1.95 2.63
CA THR A 614 18.53 2.26 4.03
C THR A 614 17.01 2.31 4.27
N PRO A 615 16.48 1.62 5.30
CA PRO A 615 15.07 1.74 5.65
C PRO A 615 14.69 3.17 6.04
N TYR A 616 13.53 3.64 5.57
CA TYR A 616 12.93 4.86 6.10
C TYR A 616 12.25 4.54 7.45
N PRO A 617 12.61 5.21 8.57
CA PRO A 617 12.26 4.73 9.92
C PRO A 617 10.77 4.56 10.20
N LEU A 618 9.90 5.37 9.59
CA LEU A 618 8.45 5.37 9.82
C LEU A 618 7.65 4.71 8.69
N ALA A 619 8.29 4.13 7.69
CA ALA A 619 7.62 3.63 6.49
C ALA A 619 6.70 2.46 6.82
N CYS A 620 5.46 2.49 6.32
CA CYS A 620 4.55 1.37 6.44
C CYS A 620 5.17 0.11 5.79
N ARG A 621 5.09 -1.02 6.48
CA ARG A 621 5.64 -2.29 6.00
C ARG A 621 4.81 -3.48 6.51
N PRO A 622 3.84 -4.00 5.73
CA PRO A 622 3.63 -3.74 4.30
C PRO A 622 2.93 -2.42 4.01
N GLN A 623 2.85 -2.06 2.73
CA GLN A 623 2.03 -0.97 2.21
C GLN A 623 1.39 -1.45 0.89
N ALA A 624 0.13 -1.08 0.63
CA ALA A 624 -0.70 -1.62 -0.45
C ALA A 624 -0.11 -1.43 -1.86
N TRP A 625 0.25 -0.20 -2.24
CA TRP A 625 0.82 0.06 -3.57
C TRP A 625 2.24 -0.50 -3.72
N ALA A 626 2.98 -0.64 -2.62
CA ALA A 626 4.31 -1.21 -2.62
C ALA A 626 4.23 -2.72 -2.85
N ALA A 627 3.28 -3.41 -2.20
CA ALA A 627 3.00 -4.82 -2.46
C ALA A 627 2.45 -5.03 -3.89
N ALA A 628 1.49 -4.20 -4.32
CA ALA A 628 0.90 -4.30 -5.66
C ALA A 628 1.93 -4.10 -6.80
N SER A 629 3.00 -3.33 -6.54
CA SER A 629 4.05 -3.03 -7.52
C SER A 629 4.72 -4.28 -8.10
N ALA A 630 4.88 -5.36 -7.32
CA ALA A 630 5.50 -6.61 -7.78
C ALA A 630 4.73 -7.23 -8.95
N ILE A 631 3.40 -7.23 -8.84
CA ILE A 631 2.49 -7.75 -9.85
C ILE A 631 2.50 -6.86 -11.09
N ALA A 632 2.40 -5.54 -10.89
CA ALA A 632 2.42 -4.57 -11.99
C ALA A 632 3.69 -4.72 -12.84
N VAL A 633 4.85 -4.88 -12.21
CA VAL A 633 6.14 -5.06 -12.90
C VAL A 633 6.17 -6.32 -13.77
N VAL A 634 5.73 -7.46 -13.23
CA VAL A 634 5.71 -8.73 -13.98
C VAL A 634 4.71 -8.67 -15.14
N VAL A 635 3.49 -8.17 -14.89
CA VAL A 635 2.43 -8.05 -15.90
C VAL A 635 2.85 -7.08 -17.01
N ALA A 636 3.49 -5.96 -16.68
CA ALA A 636 3.99 -4.99 -17.64
C ALA A 636 5.12 -5.55 -18.51
N ALA A 637 6.09 -6.27 -17.93
CA ALA A 637 7.17 -6.88 -18.68
C ALA A 637 6.68 -7.95 -19.67
N LEU A 638 5.57 -8.62 -19.36
CA LEU A 638 4.90 -9.58 -20.25
C LEU A 638 3.99 -8.91 -21.30
N GLY A 639 3.72 -7.61 -21.17
CA GLY A 639 2.85 -6.83 -22.05
C GLY A 639 1.44 -7.41 -22.17
N ILE A 640 0.84 -7.79 -21.05
CA ILE A 640 -0.50 -8.39 -21.02
C ILE A 640 -1.56 -7.27 -21.03
N GLU A 641 -2.29 -7.17 -22.14
CA GLU A 641 -3.31 -6.16 -22.37
C GLU A 641 -4.62 -6.80 -22.85
N PRO A 642 -5.54 -7.14 -21.94
CA PRO A 642 -6.85 -7.63 -22.30
C PRO A 642 -7.78 -6.53 -22.80
N ASP A 643 -8.64 -6.94 -23.72
CA ASP A 643 -9.81 -6.25 -24.24
C ASP A 643 -10.97 -7.26 -24.23
N VAL A 644 -11.42 -7.62 -23.04
CA VAL A 644 -12.54 -8.56 -22.90
C VAL A 644 -13.77 -8.10 -23.67
N PRO A 645 -14.16 -6.80 -23.65
CA PRO A 645 -15.30 -6.31 -24.44
C PRO A 645 -15.15 -6.53 -25.96
N ALA A 646 -13.94 -6.38 -26.52
CA ALA A 646 -13.70 -6.68 -27.94
C ALA A 646 -13.30 -8.14 -28.23
N GLY A 647 -13.23 -8.99 -27.21
CA GLY A 647 -12.84 -10.39 -27.36
C GLY A 647 -11.36 -10.60 -27.72
N VAL A 648 -10.47 -9.70 -27.31
CA VAL A 648 -9.03 -9.74 -27.65
C VAL A 648 -8.17 -9.78 -26.38
N LEU A 649 -7.09 -10.55 -26.43
CA LEU A 649 -6.02 -10.53 -25.42
C LEU A 649 -4.68 -10.33 -26.14
N ARG A 650 -4.03 -9.18 -25.94
CA ARG A 650 -2.68 -8.95 -26.46
C ARG A 650 -1.64 -9.35 -25.42
N ILE A 651 -0.59 -10.02 -25.85
CA ILE A 651 0.54 -10.42 -25.01
C ILE A 651 1.81 -10.12 -25.80
N THR A 652 2.48 -9.03 -25.46
CA THR A 652 3.71 -8.59 -26.13
C THR A 652 4.83 -8.49 -25.12
N PRO A 653 5.57 -9.60 -24.86
CA PRO A 653 6.69 -9.58 -23.94
C PRO A 653 7.72 -8.52 -24.36
N ALA A 654 8.26 -7.81 -23.37
CA ALA A 654 9.25 -6.77 -23.60
C ALA A 654 10.48 -7.29 -24.36
N ASP A 655 11.07 -6.44 -25.20
CA ASP A 655 12.33 -6.69 -25.90
C ASP A 655 13.31 -5.51 -25.68
N PRO A 656 14.42 -5.71 -24.93
CA PRO A 656 14.83 -6.95 -24.28
C PRO A 656 13.97 -7.32 -23.05
N PHE A 657 13.64 -8.61 -22.93
CA PHE A 657 12.94 -9.14 -21.75
C PHE A 657 13.86 -9.13 -20.52
N PRO A 658 13.39 -8.78 -19.30
CA PRO A 658 14.27 -8.64 -18.13
C PRO A 658 14.92 -9.94 -17.64
N TRP A 659 14.33 -11.07 -18.01
CA TRP A 659 14.68 -12.39 -17.52
C TRP A 659 14.95 -13.33 -18.69
N ARG A 660 15.72 -14.40 -18.45
CA ARG A 660 15.88 -15.43 -19.49
C ARG A 660 14.65 -16.34 -19.55
N ARG A 661 14.09 -16.66 -18.37
CA ARG A 661 12.91 -17.49 -18.25
C ARG A 661 11.98 -16.95 -17.17
N LEU A 662 10.70 -16.80 -17.51
CA LEU A 662 9.63 -16.55 -16.55
C LEU A 662 8.39 -17.36 -16.91
N GLU A 663 7.80 -18.01 -15.92
CA GLU A 663 6.56 -18.78 -16.00
C GLU A 663 5.59 -18.21 -14.97
N LEU A 664 4.39 -17.85 -15.42
CA LEU A 664 3.36 -17.19 -14.62
C LEU A 664 2.06 -17.99 -14.73
N HIS A 665 1.48 -18.33 -13.59
CA HIS A 665 0.22 -19.07 -13.52
C HIS A 665 -0.88 -18.25 -12.87
N GLY A 666 -2.13 -18.59 -13.21
CA GLY A 666 -3.29 -18.25 -12.41
C GLY A 666 -3.78 -16.80 -12.47
N LEU A 667 -3.25 -15.96 -13.38
CA LEU A 667 -3.80 -14.61 -13.59
C LEU A 667 -5.27 -14.69 -14.01
N ARG A 668 -6.05 -13.69 -13.61
CA ARG A 668 -7.48 -13.56 -13.86
C ARG A 668 -7.75 -12.61 -15.03
N ILE A 669 -8.64 -13.02 -15.92
CA ILE A 669 -9.24 -12.18 -16.96
C ILE A 669 -10.74 -12.45 -16.91
N GLY A 670 -11.51 -11.56 -16.28
CA GLY A 670 -12.86 -11.84 -15.81
C GLY A 670 -12.87 -13.06 -14.86
N ASP A 671 -13.70 -14.04 -15.19
CA ASP A 671 -13.80 -15.30 -14.46
C ASP A 671 -12.80 -16.38 -14.92
N GLU A 672 -12.15 -16.14 -16.05
CA GLU A 672 -11.22 -17.06 -16.69
C GLU A 672 -9.77 -16.85 -16.22
N ARG A 673 -8.90 -17.80 -16.60
CA ARG A 673 -7.49 -17.80 -16.19
C ARG A 673 -6.51 -17.78 -17.36
N LEU A 674 -5.40 -17.08 -17.15
CA LEU A 674 -4.23 -17.04 -18.03
C LEU A 674 -3.01 -17.61 -17.30
N SER A 675 -2.35 -18.58 -17.94
CA SER A 675 -1.01 -19.03 -17.56
C SER A 675 -0.11 -19.04 -18.79
N LEU A 676 1.12 -18.57 -18.66
CA LEU A 676 2.06 -18.47 -19.78
C LEU A 676 3.50 -18.65 -19.33
N ARG A 677 4.38 -18.85 -20.30
CA ARG A 677 5.83 -18.92 -20.11
C ARG A 677 6.53 -18.14 -21.21
N VAL A 678 7.57 -17.39 -20.84
CA VAL A 678 8.56 -16.84 -21.76
C VAL A 678 9.90 -17.53 -21.46
N ASP A 679 10.54 -18.15 -22.45
CA ASP A 679 11.87 -18.78 -22.32
C ASP A 679 12.71 -18.43 -23.55
N ASP A 680 13.86 -17.80 -23.33
CA ASP A 680 14.76 -17.29 -24.38
C ASP A 680 14.02 -16.48 -25.47
N GLY A 681 13.10 -15.61 -25.04
CA GLY A 681 12.26 -14.76 -25.90
C GLY A 681 11.07 -15.46 -26.56
N GLN A 682 10.87 -16.75 -26.34
CA GLN A 682 9.74 -17.50 -26.89
C GLN A 682 8.56 -17.54 -25.91
N LEU A 683 7.43 -16.94 -26.30
CA LEU A 683 6.16 -17.02 -25.58
C LEU A 683 5.45 -18.36 -25.83
N THR A 684 5.02 -19.02 -24.75
CA THR A 684 4.16 -20.21 -24.75
C THR A 684 2.95 -19.95 -23.87
N ILE A 685 1.73 -20.11 -24.40
CA ILE A 685 0.51 -20.07 -23.59
C ILE A 685 0.27 -21.45 -22.97
N LEU A 686 0.16 -21.51 -21.65
CA LEU A 686 -0.03 -22.74 -20.88
C LEU A 686 -1.52 -22.98 -20.56
N ALA A 687 -2.24 -21.90 -20.27
CA ALA A 687 -3.69 -21.87 -20.11
C ALA A 687 -4.21 -20.52 -20.63
N ALA A 688 -5.32 -20.55 -21.37
CA ALA A 688 -5.90 -19.38 -22.02
C ALA A 688 -7.35 -19.17 -21.57
N PRO A 689 -7.81 -17.92 -21.43
CA PRO A 689 -9.22 -17.64 -21.19
C PRO A 689 -10.07 -18.04 -22.40
N GLU A 690 -11.22 -18.68 -22.15
CA GLU A 690 -12.15 -19.05 -23.21
C GLU A 690 -12.75 -17.82 -23.91
N GLY A 691 -12.98 -17.91 -25.22
CA GLY A 691 -13.67 -16.87 -25.99
C GLY A 691 -12.84 -15.64 -26.37
N LEU A 692 -11.58 -15.52 -25.93
CA LEU A 692 -10.68 -14.44 -26.33
C LEU A 692 -9.73 -14.86 -27.47
N THR A 693 -9.55 -13.96 -28.44
CA THR A 693 -8.53 -14.10 -29.48
C THR A 693 -7.20 -13.57 -28.95
N ILE A 694 -6.22 -14.48 -28.80
CA ILE A 694 -4.87 -14.10 -28.36
C ILE A 694 -4.06 -13.54 -29.53
N GLN A 695 -3.47 -12.37 -29.34
CA GLN A 695 -2.54 -11.70 -30.25
C GLN A 695 -1.17 -11.62 -29.57
N THR A 696 -0.13 -12.13 -30.21
CA THR A 696 1.24 -12.19 -29.68
C THR A 696 2.22 -11.46 -30.56
#